data_AF-A0A0F0KGI4-F1
#
_entry.id   AF-A0A0F0KGI4-F1
#
_cell.length_a   1.000
_cell.length_b   1.000
_cell.length_c   1.000
_cell.angle_alpha   90.00
_cell.angle_beta   90.00
_cell.angle_gamma   90.00
#
_symmetry.space_group_name_H-M   'P 1'
#
loop_
_entity.id
_entity.type
_entity.pdbx_description
1 polymer ?
#
loop_
_entity_poly.entity_id
_entity_poly.type
_entity_poly.pdbx_seq_one_letter_code
_entity_poly.pdbx_strand_id
1 'polypeptide(L)'
;MDSLPITLPADQAPQKRAPVPFLAAIVPVAAGIVLWSVTGSVLALCFAALGPLMIVASLLDAARLRRRERRQGVQRTEEGWASAEEELTRRHEEERRTLWQRHPDTATCIAQPPLRGTQPVDEKTWVVVGAGQAASEVRCNGGDDARARAFRERCRVVTGSPLVVPLGGGICLRGAGPLTAAAARALILQLCLRFGPAQFSLVGGEGLDADLVAHGLGALPHGRRVRRRGFRVAMGSSAGARSDADALICTAGLGEDVPEGVTSVIDIVEPGLATLRTASGTTEIAVEFLSSAQAEMLAREIAQRSDEDGVLPDSVALRSLEQPDDAIGLAAAIGCDERGSAAVDIVGDGPHALVTGMTGTGKSELLVSWVTAIASVYGPDRVTFVLADFKGGTAFEPLRALPQVVAVITDLDEGGARRGVSSLTAELRRREAVLAAAGARDARDISMPRLVIVVDEFAALLAEHADLGAVFTDIAARGRALGMHLILGTQRAAGVVRDALAANCPLRISLRVSDAADSRLMVGSDAAALLPGDPGSRGIALVRRPTDQEPVALRVALTDASDLRDVGMRWAAADRPPSPWLPPLPPLLPLSELLGEQAASAVAGSDAGPDTVVIGRADDPGRQTQPPVLLQCGKERGIAVLGTSGSGRTAVLRAVAAQRGDAFWMPSDPEEAWDLLAGWADGGERPPSIVLCDDVDALLAGVPPEYAHQLVQRWEQVLRAAQGTTFVMTATRAGGVCGRVLDVLPRRALLRMPTKLEHLAAGGEPSGFLRDRAPGRARIGEHEVQLAWADESESPRFAQTPPETWRPTFGLTAIVTAGTQEVIARLRHAHPEREVTDPGAERVEASGSCIVVGDAEEWQRNWTLWQRVRSAGEVLIRCERPADLRQLIGARDLPPYARPNAGRAWSVIGAESPRRVHLTELLPR
;
A
#
# COMPACT_ATOMS: atom_id res chain seq x y z
N MET A 1 8.05 -5.08 -28.92
CA MET A 1 6.73 -5.75 -29.00
C MET A 1 6.43 -5.95 -30.47
N ASP A 2 6.13 -7.18 -30.90
CA ASP A 2 5.67 -7.40 -32.28
C ASP A 2 4.29 -6.74 -32.43
N SER A 3 4.24 -5.65 -33.20
CA SER A 3 2.98 -4.93 -33.45
C SER A 3 1.98 -5.85 -34.14
N LEU A 4 0.72 -5.84 -33.67
CA LEU A 4 -0.32 -6.69 -34.26
C LEU A 4 -0.49 -6.34 -35.75
N PRO A 5 -0.59 -7.34 -36.65
CA PRO A 5 -0.66 -7.11 -38.09
C PRO A 5 -1.94 -6.36 -38.48
N ILE A 6 -1.83 -5.45 -39.45
CA ILE A 6 -2.98 -4.74 -40.04
C ILE A 6 -3.90 -5.78 -40.67
N THR A 7 -5.17 -5.81 -40.26
CA THR A 7 -6.14 -6.79 -40.76
C THR A 7 -6.83 -6.23 -41.99
N LEU A 8 -6.69 -6.93 -43.12
CA LEU A 8 -7.29 -6.56 -44.39
C LEU A 8 -8.76 -7.02 -44.47
N PRO A 9 -9.65 -6.25 -45.12
CA PRO A 9 -11.03 -6.66 -45.33
C PRO A 9 -11.10 -7.99 -46.10
N ALA A 10 -11.97 -8.91 -45.66
CA ALA A 10 -12.20 -10.15 -46.37
C ALA A 10 -13.06 -9.91 -47.63
N ASP A 11 -12.73 -10.62 -48.72
CA ASP A 11 -13.57 -10.63 -49.93
C ASP A 11 -14.93 -11.27 -49.61
N GLN A 12 -16.02 -10.62 -50.04
CA GLN A 12 -17.36 -11.10 -49.72
C GLN A 12 -17.62 -12.44 -50.41
N ALA A 13 -17.84 -13.49 -49.62
CA ALA A 13 -18.27 -14.78 -50.15
C ALA A 13 -19.58 -14.62 -50.96
N PRO A 14 -19.73 -15.29 -52.12
CA PRO A 14 -20.94 -15.19 -52.91
C PRO A 14 -22.16 -15.61 -52.10
N GLN A 15 -23.08 -14.68 -51.86
CA GLN A 15 -24.28 -14.93 -51.08
C GLN A 15 -25.13 -16.03 -51.74
N LYS A 16 -25.37 -17.14 -51.02
CA LYS A 16 -26.28 -18.19 -51.47
C LYS A 16 -27.69 -17.62 -51.65
N ARG A 17 -28.33 -17.92 -52.79
CA ARG A 17 -29.70 -17.49 -53.08
C ARG A 17 -30.65 -18.02 -52.01
N ALA A 18 -31.39 -17.13 -51.34
CA ALA A 18 -32.43 -17.53 -50.41
C ALA A 18 -33.50 -18.37 -51.14
N PRO A 19 -33.93 -19.52 -50.58
CA PRO A 19 -34.95 -20.35 -51.21
C PRO A 19 -36.28 -19.60 -51.24
N VAL A 20 -36.91 -19.56 -52.41
CA VAL A 20 -38.26 -18.98 -52.56
C VAL A 20 -39.24 -19.91 -51.84
N PRO A 21 -40.07 -19.44 -50.90
CA PRO A 21 -40.94 -20.29 -50.09
C PRO A 21 -42.18 -20.72 -50.88
N PHE A 22 -41.99 -21.54 -51.92
CA PHE A 22 -43.08 -22.01 -52.79
C PHE A 22 -44.19 -22.72 -52.02
N LEU A 23 -43.84 -23.47 -50.97
CA LEU A 23 -44.83 -24.18 -50.13
C LEU A 23 -45.83 -23.23 -49.46
N ALA A 24 -45.36 -22.07 -48.99
CA ALA A 24 -46.19 -21.10 -48.27
C ALA A 24 -47.24 -20.42 -49.17
N ALA A 25 -47.03 -20.42 -50.48
CA ALA A 25 -47.96 -19.86 -51.46
C ALA A 25 -48.86 -20.90 -52.13
N ILE A 26 -48.48 -22.17 -52.14
CA ILE A 26 -49.31 -23.26 -52.67
C ILE A 26 -50.47 -23.58 -51.72
N VAL A 27 -50.25 -23.53 -50.40
CA VAL A 27 -51.27 -23.89 -49.40
C VAL A 27 -52.54 -23.01 -49.49
N PRO A 28 -52.45 -21.66 -49.55
CA PRO A 28 -53.64 -20.80 -49.69
C PRO A 28 -54.35 -20.95 -51.04
N VAL A 29 -53.59 -21.18 -52.11
CA VAL A 29 -54.15 -21.43 -53.46
C VAL A 29 -54.94 -22.72 -53.46
N ALA A 30 -54.36 -23.82 -52.95
CA ALA A 30 -55.03 -25.11 -52.88
C ALA A 30 -56.26 -25.05 -51.96
N ALA A 31 -56.15 -24.44 -50.78
CA ALA A 31 -57.26 -24.26 -49.86
C ALA A 31 -58.39 -23.42 -50.47
N GLY A 32 -58.06 -22.32 -51.17
CA GLY A 32 -59.03 -21.46 -51.84
C GLY A 32 -59.77 -22.17 -53.00
N ILE A 33 -59.06 -22.99 -53.78
CA ILE A 33 -59.66 -23.79 -54.86
C ILE A 33 -60.60 -24.86 -54.30
N VAL A 34 -60.18 -25.60 -53.27
CA VAL A 34 -61.02 -26.60 -52.60
C VAL A 34 -62.26 -25.93 -52.00
N LEU A 35 -62.08 -24.81 -51.29
CA LEU A 35 -63.19 -24.08 -50.68
C LEU A 35 -64.18 -23.54 -51.72
N TRP A 36 -63.69 -23.06 -52.88
CA TRP A 36 -64.55 -22.65 -54.00
C TRP A 36 -65.36 -23.83 -54.56
N SER A 37 -64.73 -24.99 -54.74
CA SER A 37 -65.42 -26.18 -55.26
C SER A 37 -66.57 -26.66 -54.38
N VAL A 38 -66.50 -26.39 -53.07
CA VAL A 38 -67.53 -26.77 -52.09
C VAL A 38 -68.60 -25.69 -51.93
N THR A 39 -68.23 -24.41 -51.98
CA THR A 39 -69.12 -23.30 -51.59
C THR A 39 -69.64 -22.44 -52.74
N GLY A 40 -69.03 -22.52 -53.93
CA GLY A 40 -69.39 -21.70 -55.10
C GLY A 40 -69.08 -20.19 -54.96
N SER A 41 -68.48 -19.76 -53.84
CA SER A 41 -68.27 -18.35 -53.52
C SER A 41 -67.07 -17.74 -54.26
N VAL A 42 -67.29 -16.64 -54.98
CA VAL A 42 -66.24 -15.89 -55.69
C VAL A 42 -65.14 -15.39 -54.74
N LEU A 43 -65.47 -15.13 -53.47
CA LEU A 43 -64.50 -14.69 -52.46
C LEU A 43 -63.39 -15.74 -52.20
N ALA A 44 -63.67 -17.03 -52.37
CA ALA A 44 -62.67 -18.09 -52.22
C ALA A 44 -61.59 -18.05 -53.32
N LEU A 45 -61.96 -17.66 -54.55
CA LEU A 45 -61.02 -17.46 -55.65
C LEU A 45 -60.16 -16.21 -55.44
N CYS A 46 -60.72 -15.14 -54.86
CA CYS A 46 -59.93 -13.98 -54.45
C CYS A 46 -58.88 -14.34 -53.39
N PHE A 47 -59.20 -15.25 -52.46
CA PHE A 47 -58.25 -15.75 -51.46
C PHE A 47 -57.14 -16.60 -52.09
N ALA A 48 -57.45 -17.39 -53.13
CA ALA A 48 -56.44 -18.13 -53.88
C ALA A 48 -55.48 -17.19 -54.65
N ALA A 49 -55.97 -16.07 -55.20
CA ALA A 49 -55.14 -15.08 -55.89
C ALA A 49 -54.13 -14.35 -54.97
N LEU A 50 -54.33 -14.42 -53.65
CA LEU A 50 -53.45 -13.82 -52.65
C LEU A 50 -52.09 -14.56 -52.55
N GLY A 51 -52.04 -15.86 -52.89
CA GLY A 51 -50.82 -16.67 -52.90
C GLY A 51 -49.78 -16.21 -53.94
N PRO A 52 -50.15 -16.11 -55.24
CA PRO A 52 -49.27 -15.55 -56.27
C PRO A 52 -48.83 -14.11 -55.98
N LEU A 53 -49.73 -13.28 -55.43
CA LEU A 53 -49.40 -11.90 -55.03
C LEU A 53 -48.33 -11.87 -53.93
N MET A 54 -48.41 -12.77 -52.95
CA MET A 54 -47.42 -12.94 -51.88
C MET A 54 -46.05 -13.37 -52.42
N ILE A 55 -45.98 -14.24 -53.44
CA ILE A 55 -44.72 -14.61 -54.10
C ILE A 55 -44.10 -13.39 -54.78
N VAL A 56 -44.88 -12.62 -55.54
CA VAL A 56 -44.39 -11.43 -56.26
C VAL A 56 -43.89 -10.37 -55.27
N ALA A 57 -44.62 -10.14 -54.18
CA ALA A 57 -44.20 -9.23 -53.10
C ALA A 57 -42.89 -9.70 -52.44
N SER A 58 -42.79 -10.99 -52.12
CA SER A 58 -41.58 -11.62 -51.56
C SER A 58 -40.35 -11.48 -52.49
N LEU A 59 -40.53 -11.69 -53.79
CA LEU A 59 -39.45 -11.55 -54.77
C LEU A 59 -38.98 -10.10 -54.93
N LEU A 60 -39.91 -9.14 -54.88
CA LEU A 60 -39.61 -7.70 -54.92
C LEU A 60 -38.89 -7.24 -53.66
N ASP A 61 -39.33 -7.67 -52.48
CA ASP A 61 -38.68 -7.34 -51.20
C ASP A 61 -37.29 -7.97 -51.10
N ALA A 62 -37.15 -9.24 -51.51
CA ALA A 62 -35.85 -9.89 -51.58
C ALA A 62 -34.91 -9.18 -52.57
N ALA A 63 -35.42 -8.66 -53.70
CA ALA A 63 -34.61 -7.89 -54.65
C ALA A 63 -34.17 -6.52 -54.09
N ARG A 64 -35.05 -5.83 -53.35
CA ARG A 64 -34.73 -4.56 -52.67
C ARG A 64 -33.72 -4.76 -51.55
N LEU A 65 -33.92 -5.77 -50.71
CA LEU A 65 -33.00 -6.09 -49.61
C LEU A 65 -31.61 -6.47 -50.15
N ARG A 66 -31.54 -7.32 -51.20
CA ARG A 66 -30.27 -7.65 -51.88
C ARG A 66 -29.55 -6.42 -52.43
N ARG A 67 -30.27 -5.47 -53.05
CA ARG A 67 -29.65 -4.23 -53.55
C ARG A 67 -29.12 -3.36 -52.41
N ARG A 68 -29.84 -3.26 -51.30
CA ARG A 68 -29.43 -2.50 -50.11
C ARG A 68 -28.23 -3.14 -49.42
N GLU A 69 -28.28 -4.46 -49.18
CA GLU A 69 -27.19 -5.23 -48.57
C GLU A 69 -25.94 -5.24 -49.45
N ARG A 70 -26.08 -5.35 -50.79
CA ARG A 70 -24.94 -5.23 -51.71
C ARG A 70 -24.29 -3.85 -51.63
N ARG A 71 -25.09 -2.77 -51.57
CA ARG A 71 -24.57 -1.40 -51.41
C ARG A 71 -23.86 -1.22 -50.06
N GLN A 72 -24.48 -1.64 -48.97
CA GLN A 72 -23.89 -1.57 -47.62
C GLN A 72 -22.64 -2.45 -47.50
N GLY A 73 -22.64 -3.60 -48.16
CA GLY A 73 -21.49 -4.50 -48.23
C GLY A 73 -20.29 -3.87 -48.93
N VAL A 74 -20.50 -3.31 -50.12
CA VAL A 74 -19.45 -2.58 -50.85
C VAL A 74 -18.93 -1.41 -50.02
N GLN A 75 -19.84 -0.65 -49.39
CA GLN A 75 -19.45 0.48 -48.54
C GLN A 75 -18.59 0.05 -47.34
N ARG A 76 -18.96 -1.01 -46.61
CA ARG A 76 -18.16 -1.53 -45.49
C ARG A 76 -16.79 -2.05 -45.92
N THR A 77 -16.70 -2.67 -47.09
CA THR A 77 -15.42 -3.13 -47.64
C THR A 77 -14.52 -1.93 -47.97
N GLU A 78 -15.05 -0.88 -48.60
CA GLU A 78 -14.29 0.35 -48.87
C GLU A 78 -13.91 1.11 -47.59
N GLU A 79 -14.80 1.21 -46.60
CA GLU A 79 -14.49 1.79 -45.27
C GLU A 79 -13.37 1.00 -44.57
N GLY A 80 -13.41 -0.34 -44.65
CA GLY A 80 -12.35 -1.20 -44.12
C GLY A 80 -11.00 -0.99 -44.82
N TRP A 81 -11.01 -0.82 -46.15
CA TRP A 81 -9.79 -0.50 -46.90
C TRP A 81 -9.25 0.89 -46.57
N ALA A 82 -10.11 1.90 -46.43
CA ALA A 82 -9.73 3.24 -46.04
C ALA A 82 -9.08 3.25 -44.64
N SER A 83 -9.66 2.52 -43.68
CA SER A 83 -9.10 2.37 -42.34
C SER A 83 -7.74 1.66 -42.35
N ALA A 84 -7.58 0.60 -43.16
CA ALA A 84 -6.29 -0.07 -43.31
C ALA A 84 -5.22 0.86 -43.91
N GLU A 85 -5.60 1.69 -44.88
CA GLU A 85 -4.72 2.67 -45.55
C GLU A 85 -4.26 3.79 -44.60
N GLU A 86 -5.19 4.31 -43.79
CA GLU A 86 -4.90 5.31 -42.77
C GLU A 86 -3.96 4.73 -41.70
N GLU A 87 -4.22 3.51 -41.24
CA GLU A 87 -3.39 2.81 -40.27
C GLU A 87 -1.98 2.51 -40.80
N LEU A 88 -1.84 2.11 -42.06
CA LEU A 88 -0.54 1.92 -42.70
C LEU A 88 0.24 3.23 -42.76
N THR A 89 -0.42 4.32 -43.17
CA THR A 89 0.19 5.66 -43.26
C THR A 89 0.69 6.12 -41.89
N ARG A 90 -0.15 5.97 -40.86
CA ARG A 90 0.18 6.32 -39.48
C ARG A 90 1.40 5.53 -38.98
N ARG A 91 1.42 4.22 -39.18
CA ARG A 91 2.54 3.36 -38.75
C ARG A 91 3.83 3.65 -39.49
N HIS A 92 3.78 3.87 -40.81
CA HIS A 92 4.95 4.27 -41.59
C HIS A 92 5.48 5.65 -41.17
N GLU A 93 4.60 6.59 -40.80
CA GLU A 93 5.03 7.89 -40.29
C GLU A 93 5.69 7.78 -38.91
N GLU A 94 5.15 6.95 -38.01
CA GLU A 94 5.76 6.64 -36.71
C GLU A 94 7.12 5.94 -36.87
N GLU A 95 7.19 4.91 -37.72
CA GLU A 95 8.44 4.19 -38.03
C GLU A 95 9.49 5.12 -38.63
N ARG A 96 9.11 5.94 -39.62
CA ARG A 96 9.99 6.94 -40.23
C ARG A 96 10.49 7.96 -39.21
N ARG A 97 9.60 8.51 -38.37
CA ARG A 97 9.98 9.47 -37.32
C ARG A 97 10.97 8.85 -36.33
N THR A 98 10.73 7.60 -35.94
CA THR A 98 11.61 6.84 -35.04
C THR A 98 12.98 6.61 -35.67
N LEU A 99 13.03 6.24 -36.96
CA LEU A 99 14.28 6.05 -37.69
C LEU A 99 15.08 7.34 -37.80
N TRP A 100 14.45 8.47 -38.12
CA TRP A 100 15.10 9.80 -38.17
C TRP A 100 15.58 10.28 -36.81
N GLN A 101 14.87 9.98 -35.73
CA GLN A 101 15.33 10.29 -34.37
C GLN A 101 16.54 9.44 -33.96
N ARG A 102 16.56 8.16 -34.35
CA ARG A 102 17.68 7.26 -34.08
C ARG A 102 18.93 7.59 -34.91
N HIS A 103 18.72 7.98 -36.16
CA HIS A 103 19.75 8.34 -37.12
C HIS A 103 19.43 9.71 -37.74
N PRO A 104 19.75 10.81 -37.04
CA PRO A 104 19.41 12.15 -37.52
C PRO A 104 20.40 12.65 -38.59
N ASP A 105 19.88 13.25 -39.66
CA ASP A 105 20.65 14.09 -40.59
C ASP A 105 20.88 15.50 -40.02
N THR A 106 21.42 16.43 -40.82
CA THR A 106 21.69 17.78 -40.33
C THR A 106 20.41 18.51 -39.96
N ALA A 107 19.41 18.52 -40.84
CA ALA A 107 18.12 19.15 -40.61
C ALA A 107 17.43 18.63 -39.34
N THR A 108 17.44 17.31 -39.13
CA THR A 108 16.89 16.68 -37.93
C THR A 108 17.68 17.07 -36.68
N CYS A 109 19.03 17.09 -36.75
CA CYS A 109 19.86 17.55 -35.63
C CYS A 109 19.64 19.02 -35.27
N ILE A 110 19.29 19.87 -36.22
CA ILE A 110 18.98 21.29 -35.97
C ILE A 110 17.60 21.43 -35.33
N ALA A 111 16.62 20.70 -35.85
CA ALA A 111 15.25 20.74 -35.33
C ALA A 111 15.12 20.11 -33.94
N GLN A 112 15.88 19.04 -33.69
CA GLN A 112 15.93 18.28 -32.43
C GLN A 112 17.39 17.94 -32.13
N PRO A 113 18.11 18.80 -31.38
CA PRO A 113 19.50 18.55 -31.01
C PRO A 113 19.62 17.20 -30.29
N PRO A 114 20.39 16.24 -30.83
CA PRO A 114 20.56 14.95 -30.17
C PRO A 114 21.29 15.16 -28.84
N LEU A 115 20.86 14.43 -27.80
CA LEU A 115 21.59 14.35 -26.53
C LEU A 115 23.02 13.88 -26.84
N ARG A 116 24.01 14.73 -26.57
CA ARG A 116 25.41 14.38 -26.79
C ARG A 116 25.84 13.50 -25.62
N GLY A 117 26.15 12.22 -25.85
CA GLY A 117 26.35 11.29 -24.73
C GLY A 117 26.95 9.93 -25.05
N THR A 118 28.03 9.63 -24.31
CA THR A 118 28.75 8.38 -23.99
C THR A 118 29.41 7.53 -25.09
N GLN A 119 28.91 7.47 -26.33
CA GLN A 119 29.57 6.64 -27.34
C GLN A 119 30.68 7.43 -28.08
N PRO A 120 31.96 6.97 -28.02
CA PRO A 120 33.01 7.56 -28.84
C PRO A 120 32.71 7.29 -30.32
N VAL A 121 33.10 8.23 -31.18
CA VAL A 121 33.05 8.01 -32.63
C VAL A 121 34.03 6.89 -32.97
N ASP A 122 33.58 5.94 -33.79
CA ASP A 122 34.34 4.78 -34.24
C ASP A 122 34.01 4.40 -35.70
N GLU A 123 34.69 3.38 -36.22
CA GLU A 123 34.47 2.89 -37.59
C GLU A 123 33.04 2.41 -37.86
N LYS A 124 32.30 2.02 -36.81
CA LYS A 124 30.94 1.48 -36.89
C LYS A 124 29.88 2.58 -36.77
N THR A 125 30.30 3.82 -36.60
CA THR A 125 29.39 4.96 -36.45
C THR A 125 28.58 5.16 -37.73
N TRP A 126 27.26 5.10 -37.62
CA TRP A 126 26.34 5.26 -38.74
C TRP A 126 26.14 6.73 -39.11
N VAL A 127 26.30 7.02 -40.40
CA VAL A 127 26.09 8.35 -41.01
C VAL A 127 24.95 8.27 -41.99
N VAL A 128 23.99 9.19 -41.89
CA VAL A 128 22.88 9.28 -42.85
C VAL A 128 23.39 9.96 -44.12
N VAL A 129 23.26 9.28 -45.24
CA VAL A 129 23.72 9.81 -46.54
C VAL A 129 22.59 10.39 -47.38
N GLY A 130 21.34 10.10 -47.02
CA GLY A 130 20.15 10.64 -47.65
C GLY A 130 18.88 9.92 -47.22
N ALA A 131 17.75 10.38 -47.73
CA ALA A 131 16.46 9.75 -47.54
C ALA A 131 16.14 8.79 -48.71
N GLY A 132 15.61 7.61 -48.42
CA GLY A 132 15.25 6.65 -49.47
C GLY A 132 14.26 5.59 -48.99
N GLN A 133 14.31 4.43 -49.62
CA GLN A 133 13.45 3.29 -49.28
C GLN A 133 14.15 2.36 -48.29
N ALA A 134 13.53 2.10 -47.14
CA ALA A 134 14.01 1.14 -46.15
C ALA A 134 13.00 0.02 -45.93
N ALA A 135 13.46 -1.13 -45.45
CA ALA A 135 12.58 -2.24 -45.08
C ALA A 135 11.71 -1.84 -43.87
N SER A 136 10.41 -2.12 -43.93
CA SER A 136 9.45 -1.85 -42.86
C SER A 136 9.15 -3.10 -42.04
N GLU A 137 8.96 -2.91 -40.73
CA GLU A 137 8.52 -3.95 -39.81
C GLU A 137 7.00 -4.17 -39.83
N VAL A 138 6.23 -3.32 -40.52
CA VAL A 138 4.78 -3.46 -40.61
C VAL A 138 4.39 -4.79 -41.27
N ARG A 139 3.41 -5.47 -40.67
CA ARG A 139 2.83 -6.72 -41.17
C ARG A 139 1.34 -6.53 -41.41
N CYS A 140 0.80 -7.23 -42.40
CA CYS A 140 -0.64 -7.27 -42.64
C CYS A 140 -1.10 -8.71 -42.86
N ASN A 141 -2.32 -9.02 -42.42
CA ASN A 141 -2.96 -10.33 -42.54
C ASN A 141 -4.33 -10.21 -43.21
N GLY A 142 -4.75 -11.26 -43.93
CA GLY A 142 -6.03 -11.32 -44.62
C GLY A 142 -5.96 -10.94 -46.11
N GLY A 143 -6.95 -11.38 -46.88
CA GLY A 143 -7.06 -11.14 -48.32
C GLY A 143 -6.00 -11.85 -49.19
N ASP A 144 -6.40 -12.31 -50.37
CA ASP A 144 -5.49 -12.92 -51.37
C ASP A 144 -5.72 -12.39 -52.80
N ASP A 145 -6.52 -11.33 -52.90
CA ASP A 145 -6.80 -10.63 -54.14
C ASP A 145 -5.63 -9.70 -54.55
N ALA A 146 -5.73 -9.10 -55.73
CA ALA A 146 -4.69 -8.24 -56.25
C ALA A 146 -4.46 -7.00 -55.37
N ARG A 147 -5.51 -6.46 -54.75
CA ARG A 147 -5.43 -5.28 -53.85
C ARG A 147 -4.70 -5.63 -52.56
N ALA A 148 -5.00 -6.78 -51.94
CA ALA A 148 -4.28 -7.26 -50.75
C ALA A 148 -2.80 -7.55 -51.03
N ARG A 149 -2.46 -8.12 -52.19
CA ARG A 149 -1.05 -8.32 -52.58
C ARG A 149 -0.30 -7.00 -52.73
N ALA A 150 -0.90 -6.02 -53.41
CA ALA A 150 -0.29 -4.70 -53.57
C ALA A 150 -0.11 -3.96 -52.23
N PHE A 151 -1.10 -4.04 -51.35
CA PHE A 151 -1.02 -3.48 -49.99
C PHE A 151 0.08 -4.15 -49.16
N ARG A 152 0.18 -5.48 -49.23
CA ARG A 152 1.20 -6.26 -48.52
C ARG A 152 2.61 -5.88 -48.96
N GLU A 153 2.83 -5.60 -50.24
CA GLU A 153 4.14 -5.16 -50.72
C GLU A 153 4.48 -3.76 -50.18
N ARG A 154 3.50 -2.86 -50.13
CA ARG A 154 3.68 -1.52 -49.52
C ARG A 154 4.01 -1.60 -48.03
N CYS A 155 3.41 -2.53 -47.27
CA CYS A 155 3.77 -2.76 -45.86
C CYS A 155 5.24 -3.15 -45.63
N ARG A 156 5.96 -3.60 -46.66
CA ARG A 156 7.35 -4.07 -46.51
C ARG A 156 8.38 -2.96 -46.69
N VAL A 157 7.97 -1.80 -47.20
CA VAL A 157 8.88 -0.71 -47.57
C VAL A 157 8.32 0.62 -47.09
N VAL A 158 9.13 1.34 -46.31
CA VAL A 158 8.84 2.71 -45.89
C VAL A 158 9.73 3.68 -46.68
N THR A 159 9.10 4.65 -47.35
CA THR A 159 9.77 5.66 -48.17
C THR A 159 10.13 6.90 -47.36
N GLY A 160 11.17 7.63 -47.79
CA GLY A 160 11.64 8.82 -47.09
C GLY A 160 12.30 8.50 -45.73
N SER A 161 12.85 7.30 -45.61
CA SER A 161 13.56 6.83 -44.41
C SER A 161 15.05 7.12 -44.50
N PRO A 162 15.75 7.35 -43.38
CA PRO A 162 17.18 7.62 -43.40
C PRO A 162 17.94 6.38 -43.88
N LEU A 163 18.77 6.55 -44.90
CA LEU A 163 19.71 5.52 -45.34
C LEU A 163 21.07 5.81 -44.72
N VAL A 164 21.59 4.81 -44.01
CA VAL A 164 22.82 4.92 -43.23
C VAL A 164 23.96 4.07 -43.80
N VAL A 165 25.17 4.58 -43.70
CA VAL A 165 26.41 3.86 -44.05
C VAL A 165 27.42 3.95 -42.90
N PRO A 166 28.33 2.96 -42.74
CA PRO A 166 29.33 3.00 -41.69
C PRO A 166 30.44 3.99 -42.04
N LEU A 167 30.80 4.86 -41.10
CA LEU A 167 31.80 5.91 -41.30
C LEU A 167 33.19 5.36 -41.64
N GLY A 168 33.64 4.29 -40.98
CA GLY A 168 34.95 3.67 -41.20
C GLY A 168 35.12 3.06 -42.60
N GLY A 169 34.00 2.75 -43.27
CA GLY A 169 33.99 2.31 -44.66
C GLY A 169 34.37 3.40 -45.65
N GLY A 170 34.41 4.68 -45.24
CA GLY A 170 34.64 5.83 -46.10
C GLY A 170 33.48 6.15 -47.04
N ILE A 171 33.33 7.44 -47.36
CA ILE A 171 32.26 7.98 -48.21
C ILE A 171 32.89 8.83 -49.32
N CYS A 172 32.60 8.50 -50.58
CA CYS A 172 33.02 9.29 -51.74
C CYS A 172 31.80 9.92 -52.44
N LEU A 173 31.81 11.24 -52.56
CA LEU A 173 30.80 12.03 -53.26
C LEU A 173 31.29 12.34 -54.68
N ARG A 174 30.65 11.79 -55.71
CA ARG A 174 31.03 12.01 -57.12
C ARG A 174 29.99 12.86 -57.84
N GLY A 175 30.43 13.91 -58.54
CA GLY A 175 29.49 14.84 -59.18
C GLY A 175 30.14 16.14 -59.60
N ALA A 176 29.31 17.12 -59.94
CA ALA A 176 29.77 18.50 -60.14
C ALA A 176 30.26 19.09 -58.81
N GLY A 177 31.41 19.78 -58.83
CA GLY A 177 32.07 20.33 -57.64
C GLY A 177 31.16 21.10 -56.67
N PRO A 178 30.27 22.01 -57.13
CA PRO A 178 29.34 22.72 -56.24
C PRO A 178 28.36 21.79 -55.50
N LEU A 179 27.92 20.71 -56.15
CA LEU A 179 26.97 19.76 -55.56
C LEU A 179 27.68 18.84 -54.55
N THR A 180 28.82 18.26 -54.91
CA THR A 180 29.61 17.41 -53.99
C THR A 180 30.08 18.21 -52.78
N ALA A 181 30.46 19.48 -52.96
CA ALA A 181 30.83 20.36 -51.84
C ALA A 181 29.66 20.64 -50.89
N ALA A 182 28.44 20.84 -51.42
CA ALA A 182 27.26 21.09 -50.61
C ALA A 182 26.75 19.84 -49.86
N ALA A 183 26.88 18.66 -50.46
CA ALA A 183 26.62 17.38 -49.77
C ALA A 183 27.69 17.06 -48.72
N ALA A 184 28.96 17.35 -49.00
CA ALA A 184 30.05 17.17 -48.03
C ALA A 184 29.79 18.00 -46.77
N ARG A 185 29.43 19.28 -46.92
CA ARG A 185 29.06 20.16 -45.79
C ARG A 185 27.98 19.55 -44.91
N ALA A 186 26.93 18.96 -45.51
CA ALA A 186 25.85 18.31 -44.77
C ALA A 186 26.37 17.13 -43.94
N LEU A 187 27.11 16.20 -44.55
CA LEU A 187 27.66 15.04 -43.83
C LEU A 187 28.59 15.45 -42.67
N ILE A 188 29.42 16.48 -42.89
CA ILE A 188 30.37 16.95 -41.87
C ILE A 188 29.65 17.66 -40.73
N LEU A 189 28.69 18.55 -41.04
CA LEU A 189 27.91 19.24 -40.01
C LEU A 189 27.00 18.29 -39.24
N GLN A 190 26.44 17.27 -39.89
CA GLN A 190 25.74 16.18 -39.22
C GLN A 190 26.62 15.54 -38.13
N LEU A 191 27.88 15.22 -38.43
CA LEU A 191 28.82 14.69 -37.44
C LEU A 191 29.13 15.71 -36.33
N CYS A 192 29.38 16.97 -36.67
CA CYS A 192 29.74 18.02 -35.70
C CYS A 192 28.56 18.44 -34.79
N LEU A 193 27.32 18.26 -35.25
CA LEU A 193 26.13 18.49 -34.44
C LEU A 193 25.91 17.34 -33.45
N ARG A 194 26.21 16.10 -33.86
CA ARG A 194 26.06 14.88 -33.07
C ARG A 194 27.21 14.62 -32.09
N PHE A 195 28.43 15.04 -32.43
CA PHE A 195 29.64 14.71 -31.67
C PHE A 195 30.51 15.96 -31.43
N GLY A 196 31.00 16.10 -30.20
CA GLY A 196 31.88 17.20 -29.83
C GLY A 196 33.32 17.02 -30.34
N PRO A 197 34.14 18.09 -30.34
CA PRO A 197 35.54 18.04 -30.77
C PRO A 197 36.44 17.24 -29.82
N ALA A 198 35.96 16.88 -28.63
CA ALA A 198 36.61 15.92 -27.74
C ALA A 198 36.49 14.47 -28.22
N GLN A 199 35.45 14.13 -29.01
CA GLN A 199 35.15 12.77 -29.44
C GLN A 199 35.81 12.42 -30.78
N PHE A 200 35.90 13.40 -31.70
CA PHE A 200 36.58 13.23 -32.98
C PHE A 200 37.19 14.55 -33.47
N SER A 201 38.14 14.43 -34.39
CA SER A 201 38.78 15.58 -35.04
C SER A 201 38.69 15.47 -36.56
N LEU A 202 38.53 16.61 -37.22
CA LEU A 202 38.64 16.71 -38.66
C LEU A 202 40.12 16.86 -39.02
N VAL A 203 40.60 16.03 -39.94
CA VAL A 203 41.96 16.06 -40.47
C VAL A 203 41.93 16.23 -41.99
N GLY A 204 43.02 16.68 -42.59
CA GLY A 204 43.16 16.85 -44.04
C GLY A 204 44.61 16.83 -44.45
N GLY A 205 44.88 16.87 -45.76
CA GLY A 205 46.23 16.95 -46.32
C GLY A 205 46.91 18.31 -46.05
N GLU A 206 48.00 18.60 -46.75
CA GLU A 206 48.62 19.94 -46.76
C GLU A 206 47.57 20.97 -47.25
N GLY A 207 46.89 21.64 -46.31
CA GLY A 207 45.85 22.64 -46.64
C GLY A 207 44.47 22.46 -45.98
N LEU A 208 44.30 21.60 -44.96
CA LEU A 208 43.00 21.41 -44.26
C LEU A 208 42.29 22.73 -43.89
N ASP A 209 43.01 23.73 -43.39
CA ASP A 209 42.41 25.03 -43.06
C ASP A 209 41.82 25.73 -44.30
N ALA A 210 42.48 25.61 -45.45
CA ALA A 210 42.00 26.16 -46.72
C ALA A 210 40.75 25.39 -47.23
N ASP A 211 40.73 24.07 -47.10
CA ASP A 211 39.59 23.23 -47.48
C ASP A 211 38.39 23.50 -46.57
N LEU A 212 38.59 23.54 -45.24
CA LEU A 212 37.54 23.90 -44.29
C LEU A 212 36.98 25.30 -44.57
N VAL A 213 37.83 26.27 -44.88
CA VAL A 213 37.38 27.62 -45.25
C VAL A 213 36.62 27.60 -46.58
N ALA A 214 37.08 26.87 -47.59
CA ALA A 214 36.41 26.74 -48.89
C ALA A 214 35.01 26.08 -48.78
N HIS A 215 34.84 25.20 -47.79
CA HIS A 215 33.56 24.57 -47.47
C HIS A 215 32.71 25.39 -46.47
N GLY A 216 33.15 26.55 -46.00
CA GLY A 216 32.39 27.36 -45.02
C GLY A 216 32.41 26.79 -43.59
N LEU A 217 33.37 25.91 -43.30
CA LEU A 217 33.51 25.15 -42.07
C LEU A 217 34.70 25.60 -41.20
N GLY A 218 35.43 26.66 -41.58
CA GLY A 218 36.64 27.12 -40.88
C GLY A 218 36.44 27.65 -39.45
N ALA A 219 35.19 27.86 -39.03
CA ALA A 219 34.85 28.20 -37.65
C ALA A 219 34.76 26.96 -36.73
N LEU A 220 34.65 25.74 -37.27
CA LEU A 220 34.47 24.53 -36.47
C LEU A 220 35.64 24.28 -35.51
N PRO A 221 35.37 23.98 -34.23
CA PRO A 221 36.42 23.66 -33.26
C PRO A 221 37.12 22.31 -33.58
N HIS A 222 36.44 21.41 -34.30
CA HIS A 222 36.91 20.07 -34.66
C HIS A 222 38.17 20.03 -35.54
N GLY A 223 38.51 21.12 -36.23
CA GLY A 223 39.74 21.24 -37.04
C GLY A 223 40.96 21.81 -36.30
N ARG A 224 40.78 22.42 -35.11
CA ARG A 224 41.85 23.19 -34.42
C ARG A 224 42.55 22.42 -33.28
N ARG A 225 41.96 21.32 -32.78
CA ARG A 225 42.48 20.52 -31.67
C ARG A 225 42.76 19.08 -32.10
N VAL A 226 43.97 18.79 -32.58
CA VAL A 226 44.39 17.40 -32.85
C VAL A 226 44.87 16.77 -31.54
N ARG A 227 44.02 15.98 -30.85
CA ARG A 227 44.49 15.09 -29.77
C ARG A 227 45.06 13.81 -30.39
N ARG A 228 46.24 13.36 -29.93
CA ARG A 228 46.96 12.15 -30.40
C ARG A 228 46.21 10.80 -30.27
N ARG A 229 44.96 10.77 -29.79
CA ARG A 229 44.20 9.54 -29.48
C ARG A 229 42.69 9.57 -29.82
N GLY A 230 42.18 10.63 -30.45
CA GLY A 230 40.76 10.72 -30.86
C GLY A 230 40.53 10.16 -32.26
N PHE A 231 39.29 9.78 -32.60
CA PHE A 231 38.92 9.32 -33.94
C PHE A 231 39.11 10.47 -34.97
N ARG A 232 39.76 10.18 -36.09
CA ARG A 232 40.16 11.17 -37.10
C ARG A 232 39.38 10.96 -38.39
N VAL A 233 38.64 11.98 -38.80
CA VAL A 233 37.87 11.97 -40.06
C VAL A 233 38.57 12.88 -41.07
N ALA A 234 39.07 12.31 -42.15
CA ALA A 234 39.66 13.05 -43.25
C ALA A 234 38.60 13.68 -44.16
N MET A 235 38.84 14.93 -44.57
CA MET A 235 38.10 15.60 -45.65
C MET A 235 39.07 16.01 -46.76
N GLY A 236 38.70 15.81 -48.03
CA GLY A 236 39.48 16.33 -49.15
C GLY A 236 39.08 15.80 -50.52
N SER A 237 39.82 16.24 -51.55
CA SER A 237 39.73 15.71 -52.91
C SER A 237 40.31 14.28 -53.00
N SER A 238 39.90 13.50 -54.00
CA SER A 238 40.31 12.12 -54.28
C SER A 238 41.84 11.90 -54.32
N ALA A 239 42.63 12.94 -54.61
CA ALA A 239 44.08 12.91 -54.63
C ALA A 239 44.71 13.09 -53.22
N GLY A 240 44.96 11.97 -52.52
CA GLY A 240 45.94 11.92 -51.41
C GLY A 240 45.42 11.77 -49.97
N ALA A 241 44.13 11.53 -49.75
CA ALA A 241 43.47 11.77 -48.46
C ALA A 241 43.61 10.70 -47.34
N ARG A 242 44.43 9.64 -47.48
CA ARG A 242 44.43 8.50 -46.52
C ARG A 242 45.62 8.38 -45.56
N SER A 243 46.60 9.28 -45.62
CA SER A 243 47.90 8.99 -44.97
C SER A 243 47.88 8.92 -43.42
N ASP A 244 46.80 9.32 -42.72
CA ASP A 244 46.75 9.27 -41.24
C ASP A 244 45.33 9.42 -40.62
N ALA A 245 44.26 8.97 -41.28
CA ALA A 245 42.87 9.13 -40.80
C ALA A 245 42.14 7.78 -40.63
N ASP A 246 41.21 7.72 -39.66
CA ASP A 246 40.43 6.52 -39.32
C ASP A 246 39.18 6.38 -40.21
N ALA A 247 38.69 7.50 -40.78
CA ALA A 247 37.61 7.53 -41.77
C ALA A 247 37.85 8.63 -42.82
N LEU A 248 37.22 8.51 -43.98
CA LEU A 248 37.38 9.45 -45.10
C LEU A 248 36.02 9.89 -45.66
N ILE A 249 35.83 11.21 -45.81
CA ILE A 249 34.76 11.81 -46.61
C ILE A 249 35.43 12.59 -47.73
N CYS A 250 35.37 12.11 -48.97
CA CYS A 250 36.02 12.75 -50.10
C CYS A 250 35.06 13.17 -51.21
N THR A 251 35.50 14.12 -52.02
CA THR A 251 34.80 14.57 -53.23
C THR A 251 35.62 14.26 -54.47
N ALA A 252 34.96 13.79 -55.53
CA ALA A 252 35.60 13.47 -56.81
C ALA A 252 34.70 13.85 -58.00
N GLY A 253 35.29 13.93 -59.19
CA GLY A 253 34.54 14.04 -60.44
C GLY A 253 33.81 12.73 -60.80
N LEU A 254 32.74 12.80 -61.61
CA LEU A 254 31.95 11.62 -62.06
C LEU A 254 32.80 10.53 -62.77
N GLY A 255 33.92 10.93 -63.38
CA GLY A 255 34.86 10.04 -64.09
C GLY A 255 36.17 9.79 -63.36
N GLU A 256 36.35 10.30 -62.13
CA GLU A 256 37.54 10.05 -61.33
C GLU A 256 37.43 8.72 -60.57
N ASP A 257 38.59 8.10 -60.35
CA ASP A 257 38.69 6.84 -59.60
C ASP A 257 38.36 7.06 -58.12
N VAL A 258 37.62 6.10 -57.55
CA VAL A 258 37.28 6.10 -56.13
C VAL A 258 38.52 5.67 -55.33
N PRO A 259 38.92 6.40 -54.28
CA PRO A 259 40.08 6.02 -53.46
C PRO A 259 39.97 4.61 -52.88
N GLU A 260 41.10 3.91 -52.80
CA GLU A 260 41.15 2.54 -52.30
C GLU A 260 40.59 2.44 -50.87
N GLY A 261 39.71 1.46 -50.64
CA GLY A 261 39.08 1.17 -49.35
C GLY A 261 37.85 2.02 -49.00
N VAL A 262 37.34 2.86 -49.91
CA VAL A 262 36.00 3.47 -49.79
C VAL A 262 34.94 2.44 -50.19
N THR A 263 33.94 2.22 -49.32
CA THR A 263 32.87 1.23 -49.52
C THR A 263 31.53 1.85 -49.86
N SER A 264 31.38 3.17 -49.66
CA SER A 264 30.15 3.92 -49.94
C SER A 264 30.44 5.03 -50.95
N VAL A 265 29.81 4.95 -52.13
CA VAL A 265 29.97 5.93 -53.21
C VAL A 265 28.61 6.54 -53.53
N ILE A 266 28.53 7.87 -53.56
CA ILE A 266 27.30 8.61 -53.82
C ILE A 266 27.50 9.40 -55.12
N ASP A 267 26.84 8.96 -56.17
CA ASP A 267 26.88 9.58 -57.49
C ASP A 267 25.77 10.63 -57.59
N ILE A 268 26.15 11.91 -57.47
CA ILE A 268 25.25 13.06 -57.51
C ILE A 268 25.13 13.54 -58.94
N VAL A 269 24.00 13.22 -59.57
CA VAL A 269 23.71 13.57 -60.96
C VAL A 269 23.02 14.94 -61.04
N GLU A 270 22.09 15.20 -60.12
CA GLU A 270 21.27 16.41 -60.11
C GLU A 270 20.97 16.86 -58.66
N PRO A 271 20.58 18.13 -58.43
CA PRO A 271 20.32 18.62 -57.08
C PRO A 271 19.22 17.83 -56.39
N GLY A 272 19.50 17.35 -55.18
CA GLY A 272 18.53 16.62 -54.35
C GLY A 272 18.42 15.12 -54.63
N LEU A 273 18.96 14.60 -55.74
CA LEU A 273 18.86 13.17 -56.11
C LEU A 273 20.24 12.60 -56.46
N ALA A 274 20.58 11.48 -55.83
CA ALA A 274 21.84 10.78 -56.07
C ALA A 274 21.64 9.26 -56.05
N THR A 275 22.64 8.54 -56.55
CA THR A 275 22.69 7.09 -56.48
C THR A 275 23.72 6.65 -55.46
N LEU A 276 23.29 5.96 -54.41
CA LEU A 276 24.15 5.35 -53.41
C LEU A 276 24.57 3.94 -53.86
N ARG A 277 25.87 3.71 -53.92
CA ARG A 277 26.49 2.41 -54.21
C ARG A 277 27.22 1.92 -52.97
N THR A 278 26.82 0.75 -52.50
CA THR A 278 27.41 0.06 -51.34
C THR A 278 27.70 -1.40 -51.69
N ALA A 279 28.37 -2.14 -50.81
CA ALA A 279 28.55 -3.58 -50.97
C ALA A 279 27.22 -4.37 -51.07
N SER A 280 26.14 -3.83 -50.50
CA SER A 280 24.79 -4.42 -50.54
C SER A 280 24.01 -4.15 -51.82
N GLY A 281 24.45 -3.22 -52.67
CA GLY A 281 23.75 -2.87 -53.90
C GLY A 281 23.72 -1.38 -54.20
N THR A 282 22.89 -1.02 -55.18
CA THR A 282 22.73 0.36 -55.67
C THR A 282 21.30 0.82 -55.45
N THR A 283 21.11 1.99 -54.84
CA THR A 283 19.80 2.56 -54.49
C THR A 283 19.77 4.06 -54.75
N GLU A 284 18.62 4.59 -55.18
CA GLU A 284 18.40 6.03 -55.29
C GLU A 284 18.14 6.66 -53.92
N ILE A 285 18.76 7.80 -53.68
CA ILE A 285 18.69 8.53 -52.41
C ILE A 285 18.46 10.02 -52.66
N ALA A 286 17.70 10.65 -51.77
CA ALA A 286 17.59 12.09 -51.70
C ALA A 286 18.66 12.64 -50.76
N VAL A 287 19.67 13.32 -51.30
CA VAL A 287 20.83 13.81 -50.54
C VAL A 287 20.53 15.19 -49.96
N GLU A 288 20.96 15.40 -48.72
CA GLU A 288 20.89 16.71 -48.06
C GLU A 288 22.00 17.63 -48.59
N PHE A 289 21.65 18.88 -48.89
CA PHE A 289 22.60 19.90 -49.36
C PHE A 289 22.58 21.11 -48.43
N LEU A 290 23.76 21.57 -48.04
CA LEU A 290 23.93 22.83 -47.33
C LEU A 290 24.68 23.84 -48.17
N SER A 291 24.11 25.05 -48.26
CA SER A 291 24.82 26.20 -48.83
C SER A 291 26.01 26.61 -47.95
N SER A 292 26.98 27.32 -48.52
CA SER A 292 28.11 27.85 -47.75
C SER A 292 27.64 28.74 -46.60
N ALA A 293 26.65 29.61 -46.86
CA ALA A 293 26.13 30.53 -45.85
C ALA A 293 25.45 29.79 -44.66
N GLN A 294 24.68 28.74 -44.93
CA GLN A 294 24.11 27.90 -43.88
C GLN A 294 25.20 27.18 -43.08
N ALA A 295 26.21 26.64 -43.77
CA ALA A 295 27.31 25.95 -43.12
C ALA A 295 28.14 26.88 -42.22
N GLU A 296 28.43 28.11 -42.66
CA GLU A 296 29.15 29.12 -41.89
C GLU A 296 28.38 29.60 -40.65
N MET A 297 27.05 29.68 -40.76
CA MET A 297 26.18 30.01 -39.63
C MET A 297 26.21 28.90 -38.58
N LEU A 298 26.00 27.65 -39.00
CA LEU A 298 26.02 26.48 -38.11
C LEU A 298 27.41 26.27 -37.49
N ALA A 299 28.48 26.42 -38.26
CA ALA A 299 29.85 26.28 -37.76
C ALA A 299 30.18 27.33 -36.67
N ARG A 300 29.71 28.57 -36.83
CA ARG A 300 29.85 29.62 -35.81
C ARG A 300 29.04 29.31 -34.55
N GLU A 301 27.81 28.82 -34.72
CA GLU A 301 26.98 28.43 -33.59
C GLU A 301 27.60 27.27 -32.81
N ILE A 302 28.12 26.25 -33.50
CA ILE A 302 28.85 25.13 -32.88
C ILE A 302 30.09 25.64 -32.13
N ALA A 303 30.83 26.59 -32.70
CA ALA A 303 32.03 27.16 -32.09
C ALA A 303 31.77 28.02 -30.85
N GLN A 304 30.54 28.52 -30.67
CA GLN A 304 30.13 29.27 -29.48
C GLN A 304 29.73 28.37 -28.30
N ARG A 305 29.55 27.06 -28.52
CA ARG A 305 29.25 26.07 -27.47
C ARG A 305 30.56 25.63 -26.79
N SER A 306 30.60 25.47 -25.46
CA SER A 306 31.82 25.02 -24.76
C SER A 306 32.10 23.54 -25.03
N ASP A 307 33.38 23.13 -25.07
CA ASP A 307 33.80 21.73 -25.22
C ASP A 307 33.42 20.86 -24.00
N GLU A 308 33.12 21.47 -22.85
CA GLU A 308 32.65 20.80 -21.63
C GLU A 308 31.12 20.62 -21.61
N ASP A 309 30.37 21.36 -22.42
CA ASP A 309 28.89 21.48 -22.37
C ASP A 309 28.13 20.32 -23.05
N GLY A 310 28.66 19.09 -23.07
CA GLY A 310 28.05 18.06 -23.93
C GLY A 310 28.34 16.60 -23.63
N VAL A 311 28.89 16.28 -22.45
CA VAL A 311 29.01 14.88 -22.02
C VAL A 311 28.57 14.78 -20.57
N LEU A 312 27.45 14.10 -20.33
CA LEU A 312 27.05 13.77 -18.96
C LEU A 312 28.15 12.94 -18.29
N PRO A 313 28.53 13.24 -17.04
CA PRO A 313 29.51 12.45 -16.32
C PRO A 313 29.04 11.00 -16.14
N ASP A 314 29.98 10.07 -16.04
CA ASP A 314 29.70 8.65 -15.80
C ASP A 314 29.03 8.44 -14.43
N SER A 315 29.47 9.17 -13.42
CA SER A 315 28.90 9.20 -12.09
C SER A 315 29.14 10.56 -11.43
N VAL A 316 28.27 10.93 -10.50
CA VAL A 316 28.35 12.18 -9.74
C VAL A 316 28.14 11.85 -8.28
N ALA A 317 29.01 12.33 -7.39
CA ALA A 317 28.80 12.21 -5.95
C ALA A 317 27.95 13.39 -5.45
N LEU A 318 27.04 13.16 -4.52
CA LEU A 318 26.18 14.25 -4.03
C LEU A 318 27.01 15.39 -3.41
N ARG A 319 28.03 15.07 -2.61
CA ARG A 319 28.97 16.06 -2.04
C ARG A 319 29.77 16.89 -3.05
N SER A 320 29.88 16.46 -4.31
CA SER A 320 30.56 17.27 -5.33
C SER A 320 29.66 18.35 -5.93
N LEU A 321 28.36 18.32 -5.62
CA LEU A 321 27.41 19.33 -6.05
C LEU A 321 27.34 20.46 -5.03
N GLU A 322 27.42 21.68 -5.52
CA GLU A 322 27.07 22.85 -4.73
C GLU A 322 25.55 22.90 -4.58
N GLN A 323 25.07 22.82 -3.33
CA GLN A 323 23.65 22.82 -3.05
C GLN A 323 23.12 24.25 -3.02
N PRO A 324 22.02 24.56 -3.74
CA PRO A 324 21.45 25.90 -3.73
C PRO A 324 20.82 26.20 -2.36
N ASP A 325 21.09 27.40 -1.85
CA ASP A 325 20.47 27.92 -0.63
C ASP A 325 19.32 28.86 -1.01
N ASP A 326 18.10 28.34 -1.05
CA ASP A 326 16.89 29.10 -1.36
C ASP A 326 16.12 29.46 -0.08
N ALA A 327 15.91 30.75 0.13
CA ALA A 327 15.17 31.25 1.28
C ALA A 327 13.68 30.84 1.28
N ILE A 328 13.07 30.61 0.11
CA ILE A 328 11.63 30.40 -0.08
C ILE A 328 11.32 28.95 -0.46
N GLY A 329 12.11 28.39 -1.37
CA GLY A 329 11.94 27.05 -1.93
C GLY A 329 12.52 25.93 -1.09
N LEU A 330 12.62 24.76 -1.71
CA LEU A 330 13.39 23.59 -1.29
C LEU A 330 14.24 23.12 -2.48
N ALA A 331 14.97 24.07 -3.09
CA ALA A 331 15.86 23.78 -4.20
C ALA A 331 16.95 22.80 -3.77
N ALA A 332 17.23 21.82 -4.62
CA ALA A 332 18.21 20.78 -4.37
C ALA A 332 18.91 20.39 -5.67
N ALA A 333 20.24 20.38 -5.66
CA ALA A 333 21.05 19.85 -6.75
C ALA A 333 21.04 18.33 -6.68
N ILE A 334 20.33 17.69 -7.63
CA ILE A 334 20.09 16.23 -7.66
C ILE A 334 21.00 15.49 -8.63
N GLY A 335 21.81 16.22 -9.41
CA GLY A 335 22.69 15.65 -10.42
C GLY A 335 23.51 16.70 -11.17
N CYS A 336 24.15 16.27 -12.26
CA CYS A 336 24.77 17.18 -13.23
C CYS A 336 24.12 17.03 -14.60
N ASP A 337 23.75 18.13 -15.23
CA ASP A 337 23.43 18.19 -16.66
C ASP A 337 24.66 18.63 -17.47
N GLU A 338 24.46 18.92 -18.75
CA GLU A 338 25.51 19.43 -19.65
C GLU A 338 26.08 20.78 -19.20
N ARG A 339 25.39 21.54 -18.35
CA ARG A 339 25.77 22.90 -17.92
C ARG A 339 26.34 22.93 -16.49
N GLY A 340 26.45 21.77 -15.82
CA GLY A 340 26.92 21.66 -14.45
C GLY A 340 25.85 21.12 -13.50
N SER A 341 25.81 21.61 -12.26
CA SER A 341 24.86 21.12 -11.25
C SER A 341 23.41 21.41 -11.66
N ALA A 342 22.61 20.35 -11.78
CA ALA A 342 21.20 20.40 -12.11
C ALA A 342 20.36 20.39 -10.83
N ALA A 343 19.73 21.53 -10.54
CA ALA A 343 18.85 21.70 -9.39
C ALA A 343 17.37 21.63 -9.77
N VAL A 344 16.58 21.08 -8.85
CA VAL A 344 15.11 21.09 -8.89
C VAL A 344 14.57 21.66 -7.58
N ASP A 345 13.49 22.42 -7.65
CA ASP A 345 12.79 22.92 -6.48
C ASP A 345 11.35 22.36 -6.42
N ILE A 346 11.07 21.48 -5.46
CA ILE A 346 9.74 20.90 -5.26
C ILE A 346 8.68 21.94 -4.87
N VAL A 347 9.07 23.16 -4.50
CA VAL A 347 8.14 24.26 -4.21
C VAL A 347 7.85 25.07 -5.48
N GLY A 348 8.92 25.53 -6.15
CA GLY A 348 8.86 26.40 -7.33
C GLY A 348 8.55 25.66 -8.64
N ASP A 349 9.21 24.54 -8.91
CA ASP A 349 9.03 23.74 -10.13
C ASP A 349 7.76 22.88 -10.09
N GLY A 350 7.00 22.92 -9.01
CA GLY A 350 5.73 22.24 -8.91
C GLY A 350 5.56 21.58 -7.55
N PRO A 351 4.49 21.89 -6.79
CA PRO A 351 4.33 21.44 -5.40
C PRO A 351 4.41 19.92 -5.24
N HIS A 352 4.21 19.17 -6.32
CA HIS A 352 4.28 17.73 -6.37
C HIS A 352 5.07 17.28 -7.60
N ALA A 353 5.75 16.15 -7.48
CA ALA A 353 6.57 15.54 -8.51
C ALA A 353 6.18 14.09 -8.80
N LEU A 354 6.29 13.71 -10.07
CA LEU A 354 6.24 12.32 -10.50
C LEU A 354 7.64 11.87 -10.90
N VAL A 355 8.01 10.67 -10.46
CA VAL A 355 9.27 10.03 -10.84
C VAL A 355 8.96 8.67 -11.46
N THR A 356 9.42 8.43 -12.69
CA THR A 356 9.28 7.12 -13.33
C THR A 356 10.64 6.50 -13.64
N GLY A 357 10.71 5.17 -13.63
CA GLY A 357 11.88 4.42 -14.03
C GLY A 357 11.70 2.94 -13.77
N MET A 358 12.08 2.08 -14.72
CA MET A 358 12.02 0.63 -14.51
C MET A 358 13.05 0.19 -13.46
N THR A 359 12.90 -1.02 -12.92
CA THR A 359 13.82 -1.57 -11.92
C THR A 359 15.29 -1.51 -12.39
N GLY A 360 16.19 -1.08 -11.51
CA GLY A 360 17.63 -1.02 -11.79
C GLY A 360 18.10 0.18 -12.62
N THR A 361 17.22 1.15 -12.88
CA THR A 361 17.59 2.39 -13.59
C THR A 361 18.15 3.49 -12.70
N GLY A 362 17.98 3.39 -11.38
CA GLY A 362 18.44 4.40 -10.41
C GLY A 362 17.33 5.25 -9.78
N LYS A 363 16.06 4.85 -9.89
CA LYS A 363 14.91 5.58 -9.31
C LYS A 363 15.04 5.76 -7.80
N SER A 364 15.31 4.67 -7.07
CA SER A 364 15.40 4.72 -5.61
C SER A 364 16.63 5.53 -5.16
N GLU A 365 17.76 5.42 -5.87
CA GLU A 365 18.96 6.23 -5.65
C GLU A 365 18.72 7.73 -5.92
N LEU A 366 17.93 8.07 -6.93
CA LEU A 366 17.47 9.44 -7.16
C LEU A 366 16.64 9.96 -5.98
N LEU A 367 15.66 9.20 -5.51
CA LEU A 367 14.80 9.61 -4.39
C LEU A 367 15.63 9.83 -3.11
N VAL A 368 16.56 8.92 -2.82
CA VAL A 368 17.48 9.04 -1.68
C VAL A 368 18.35 10.28 -1.80
N SER A 369 18.90 10.54 -2.98
CA SER A 369 19.79 11.68 -3.21
C SER A 369 19.06 13.00 -3.21
N TRP A 370 17.81 13.03 -3.67
CA TRP A 370 16.97 14.22 -3.57
C TRP A 370 16.61 14.56 -2.12
N VAL A 371 16.19 13.58 -1.32
CA VAL A 371 15.91 13.80 0.11
C VAL A 371 17.17 14.26 0.84
N THR A 372 18.31 13.63 0.58
CA THR A 372 19.59 13.99 1.20
C THR A 372 20.05 15.39 0.80
N ALA A 373 19.91 15.75 -0.48
CA ALA A 373 20.24 17.08 -0.99
C ALA A 373 19.44 18.16 -0.27
N ILE A 374 18.12 18.00 -0.15
CA ILE A 374 17.27 18.93 0.61
C ILE A 374 17.70 18.98 2.09
N ALA A 375 17.87 17.83 2.74
CA ALA A 375 18.22 17.77 4.16
C ALA A 375 19.61 18.36 4.47
N SER A 376 20.52 18.37 3.49
CA SER A 376 21.87 18.94 3.64
C SER A 376 21.88 20.47 3.82
N VAL A 377 20.84 21.14 3.30
CA VAL A 377 20.68 22.61 3.38
C VAL A 377 19.62 23.00 4.41
N TYR A 378 18.51 22.27 4.47
CA TYR A 378 17.32 22.67 5.25
C TYR A 378 17.12 21.78 6.49
N GLY A 379 17.00 22.40 7.66
CA GLY A 379 16.74 21.74 8.94
C GLY A 379 15.29 21.30 9.14
N PRO A 380 15.00 20.59 10.24
CA PRO A 380 13.65 20.10 10.55
C PRO A 380 12.63 21.22 10.87
N ASP A 381 13.10 22.43 11.16
CA ASP A 381 12.33 23.66 11.27
C ASP A 381 11.80 24.15 9.90
N ARG A 382 12.42 23.70 8.81
CA ARG A 382 12.05 24.06 7.43
C ARG A 382 11.35 22.95 6.69
N VAL A 383 11.77 21.69 6.87
CA VAL A 383 11.24 20.55 6.13
C VAL A 383 11.25 19.26 6.95
N THR A 384 10.21 18.47 6.75
CA THR A 384 10.06 17.12 7.30
C THR A 384 9.71 16.13 6.20
N PHE A 385 10.13 14.89 6.36
CA PHE A 385 9.92 13.82 5.38
C PHE A 385 9.13 12.66 5.97
N VAL A 386 8.13 12.21 5.21
CA VAL A 386 7.50 10.89 5.39
C VAL A 386 7.88 10.07 4.17
N LEU A 387 8.61 8.98 4.40
CA LEU A 387 9.13 8.11 3.36
C LEU A 387 8.32 6.81 3.36
N ALA A 388 7.86 6.36 2.21
CA ALA A 388 7.09 5.14 2.06
C ALA A 388 7.70 4.25 0.98
N ASP A 389 8.13 3.05 1.36
CA ASP A 389 8.76 2.05 0.49
C ASP A 389 7.85 0.81 0.43
N PHE A 390 7.45 0.40 -0.77
CA PHE A 390 6.55 -0.74 -0.98
C PHE A 390 7.24 -1.83 -1.79
N LYS A 391 7.04 -3.09 -1.38
CA LYS A 391 7.50 -4.29 -2.08
C LYS A 391 9.02 -4.51 -2.00
N GLY A 392 9.52 -4.60 -0.77
CA GLY A 392 10.85 -5.16 -0.47
C GLY A 392 12.04 -4.22 -0.69
N GLY A 393 11.82 -2.92 -0.78
CA GLY A 393 12.90 -1.94 -0.74
C GLY A 393 13.37 -1.65 0.68
N THR A 394 14.68 -1.49 0.85
CA THR A 394 15.30 -0.86 2.03
C THR A 394 15.90 0.48 1.62
N ALA A 395 15.42 1.06 0.52
CA ALA A 395 16.07 2.20 -0.13
C ALA A 395 16.11 3.40 0.81
N PHE A 396 15.03 3.61 1.57
CA PHE A 396 14.92 4.71 2.52
C PHE A 396 15.45 4.42 3.92
N GLU A 397 15.85 3.17 4.24
CA GLU A 397 16.33 2.82 5.58
C GLU A 397 17.52 3.68 6.05
N PRO A 398 18.54 3.98 5.22
CA PRO A 398 19.64 4.86 5.62
C PRO A 398 19.20 6.28 6.01
N LEU A 399 18.09 6.77 5.46
CA LEU A 399 17.58 8.12 5.71
C LEU A 399 16.92 8.25 7.09
N ARG A 400 16.57 7.15 7.76
CA ARG A 400 15.99 7.17 9.12
C ARG A 400 16.89 7.86 10.15
N ALA A 401 18.19 7.95 9.89
CA ALA A 401 19.15 8.65 10.75
C ALA A 401 18.99 10.19 10.72
N LEU A 402 18.35 10.75 9.67
CA LEU A 402 18.25 12.20 9.48
C LEU A 402 17.15 12.81 10.38
N PRO A 403 17.42 13.91 11.10
CA PRO A 403 16.44 14.56 11.99
C PRO A 403 15.14 15.02 11.29
N GLN A 404 15.20 15.32 9.99
CA GLN A 404 14.06 15.72 9.17
C GLN A 404 13.13 14.56 8.83
N VAL A 405 13.59 13.31 8.89
CA VAL A 405 12.80 12.13 8.52
C VAL A 405 11.98 11.71 9.74
N VAL A 406 10.69 12.02 9.71
CA VAL A 406 9.78 11.80 10.85
C VAL A 406 9.09 10.43 10.79
N ALA A 407 9.01 9.82 9.61
CA ALA A 407 8.53 8.45 9.46
C ALA A 407 9.14 7.76 8.24
N VAL A 408 9.46 6.47 8.39
CA VAL A 408 9.77 5.54 7.29
C VAL A 408 8.79 4.38 7.37
N ILE A 409 7.98 4.23 6.33
CA ILE A 409 6.88 3.28 6.23
C ILE A 409 7.31 2.21 5.23
N THR A 410 7.23 0.96 5.65
CA THR A 410 7.53 -0.22 4.81
C THR A 410 6.37 -1.19 4.89
N ASP A 411 5.96 -1.77 3.76
CA ASP A 411 4.97 -2.85 3.67
C ASP A 411 3.76 -2.65 4.62
N LEU A 412 2.84 -1.74 4.24
CA LEU A 412 1.62 -1.49 5.01
C LEU A 412 0.67 -2.68 4.94
N ASP A 413 0.29 -3.22 6.10
CA ASP A 413 -0.90 -4.06 6.22
C ASP A 413 -2.18 -3.22 6.14
N GLU A 414 -3.35 -3.87 6.08
CA GLU A 414 -4.65 -3.19 6.02
C GLU A 414 -4.85 -2.20 7.19
N GLY A 415 -4.36 -2.56 8.38
CA GLY A 415 -4.38 -1.69 9.56
C GLY A 415 -3.52 -0.45 9.39
N GLY A 416 -2.27 -0.63 8.94
CA GLY A 416 -1.31 0.44 8.66
C GLY A 416 -1.80 1.41 7.58
N ALA A 417 -2.41 0.91 6.51
CA ALA A 417 -3.00 1.75 5.47
C ALA A 417 -4.16 2.61 5.99
N ARG A 418 -5.08 2.02 6.77
CA ARG A 418 -6.19 2.76 7.41
C ARG A 418 -5.68 3.82 8.40
N ARG A 419 -4.69 3.47 9.23
CA ARG A 419 -4.00 4.45 10.11
C ARG A 419 -3.40 5.58 9.30
N GLY A 420 -2.84 5.27 8.15
CA GLY A 420 -2.24 6.22 7.23
C GLY A 420 -3.19 7.23 6.63
N VAL A 421 -4.30 6.73 6.08
CA VAL A 421 -5.41 7.56 5.58
C VAL A 421 -5.87 8.52 6.66
N SER A 422 -6.09 8.02 7.88
CA SER A 422 -6.53 8.84 9.02
C SER A 422 -5.49 9.90 9.41
N SER A 423 -4.22 9.52 9.52
CA SER A 423 -3.11 10.40 9.92
C SER A 423 -2.86 11.53 8.91
N LEU A 424 -2.84 11.22 7.61
CA LEU A 424 -2.65 12.21 6.55
C LEU A 424 -3.85 13.14 6.41
N THR A 425 -5.07 12.61 6.56
CA THR A 425 -6.29 13.42 6.57
C THR A 425 -6.32 14.36 7.78
N ALA A 426 -5.90 13.88 8.95
CA ALA A 426 -5.75 14.69 10.15
C ALA A 426 -4.70 15.79 9.96
N GLU A 427 -3.56 15.48 9.33
CA GLU A 427 -2.51 16.46 9.07
C GLU A 427 -2.98 17.59 8.16
N LEU A 428 -3.71 17.22 7.10
CA LEU A 428 -4.29 18.19 6.17
C LEU A 428 -5.22 19.16 6.91
N ARG A 429 -6.14 18.63 7.73
CA ARG A 429 -7.06 19.44 8.57
C ARG A 429 -6.33 20.29 9.61
N ARG A 430 -5.28 19.74 10.24
CA ARG A 430 -4.46 20.46 11.23
C ARG A 430 -3.82 21.68 10.59
N ARG A 431 -3.19 21.52 9.42
CA ARG A 431 -2.53 22.60 8.70
C ARG A 431 -3.53 23.67 8.22
N GLU A 432 -4.70 23.26 7.72
CA GLU A 432 -5.80 24.17 7.38
C GLU A 432 -6.23 25.02 8.59
N ALA A 433 -6.44 24.39 9.75
CA ALA A 433 -6.84 25.07 10.97
C ALA A 433 -5.77 26.05 11.47
N VAL A 434 -4.48 25.67 11.42
CA VAL A 434 -3.37 26.55 11.84
C VAL A 434 -3.27 27.79 10.93
N LEU A 435 -3.40 27.63 9.62
CA LEU A 435 -3.40 28.76 8.68
C LEU A 435 -4.61 29.68 8.91
N ALA A 436 -5.80 29.09 9.07
CA ALA A 436 -7.02 29.84 9.33
C ALA A 436 -6.92 30.65 10.64
N ALA A 437 -6.38 30.05 11.70
CA ALA A 437 -6.18 30.70 12.99
C ALA A 437 -5.19 31.88 12.91
N ALA A 438 -4.18 31.78 12.04
CA ALA A 438 -3.22 32.86 11.80
C ALA A 438 -3.68 33.90 10.76
N GLY A 439 -4.84 33.70 10.12
CA GLY A 439 -5.29 34.54 8.99
C GLY A 439 -4.41 34.43 7.75
N ALA A 440 -3.58 33.40 7.67
CA ALA A 440 -2.64 33.13 6.59
C ALA A 440 -3.29 32.32 5.47
N ARG A 441 -2.78 32.48 4.24
CA ARG A 441 -3.26 31.71 3.07
C ARG A 441 -2.29 30.62 2.65
N ASP A 442 -1.02 30.76 3.04
CA ASP A 442 0.04 29.84 2.65
C ASP A 442 0.96 29.54 3.83
N ALA A 443 1.48 28.32 3.93
CA ALA A 443 2.43 27.87 4.95
C ALA A 443 3.65 28.80 5.08
N ARG A 444 4.06 29.46 3.99
CA ARG A 444 5.15 30.43 3.98
C ARG A 444 4.87 31.66 4.85
N ASP A 445 3.61 32.06 5.02
CA ASP A 445 3.21 33.30 5.70
C ASP A 445 3.47 33.22 7.22
N ILE A 446 3.57 32.00 7.75
CA ILE A 446 3.77 31.71 9.17
C ILE A 446 4.97 30.80 9.43
N SER A 447 5.86 30.67 8.45
CA SER A 447 7.06 29.82 8.53
C SER A 447 6.80 28.38 9.00
N MET A 448 5.66 27.81 8.59
CA MET A 448 5.33 26.42 8.93
C MET A 448 6.26 25.45 8.18
N PRO A 449 6.86 24.45 8.86
CA PRO A 449 7.69 23.45 8.21
C PRO A 449 6.93 22.71 7.10
N ARG A 450 7.57 22.57 5.94
CA ARG A 450 7.04 21.83 4.82
C ARG A 450 7.05 20.33 5.12
N LEU A 451 6.07 19.60 4.65
CA LEU A 451 6.00 18.14 4.74
C LEU A 451 6.12 17.56 3.34
N VAL A 452 7.20 16.84 3.06
CA VAL A 452 7.43 16.16 1.78
C VAL A 452 7.17 14.67 1.98
N ILE A 453 6.15 14.15 1.31
CA ILE A 453 5.79 12.73 1.34
C ILE A 453 6.39 12.07 0.10
N VAL A 454 7.35 11.18 0.31
CA VAL A 454 8.05 10.47 -0.77
C VAL A 454 7.57 9.03 -0.79
N VAL A 455 7.01 8.59 -1.91
CA VAL A 455 6.53 7.23 -2.09
C VAL A 455 7.36 6.55 -3.18
N ASP A 456 8.07 5.49 -2.85
CA ASP A 456 8.59 4.55 -3.84
C ASP A 456 7.53 3.49 -4.15
N GLU A 457 7.48 3.03 -5.40
CA GLU A 457 6.52 2.05 -5.90
C GLU A 457 5.04 2.42 -5.64
N PHE A 458 4.66 3.67 -5.95
CA PHE A 458 3.30 4.19 -5.82
C PHE A 458 2.22 3.32 -6.47
N ALA A 459 2.53 2.67 -7.60
CA ALA A 459 1.62 1.73 -8.25
C ALA A 459 1.30 0.51 -7.37
N ALA A 460 2.30 -0.04 -6.68
CA ALA A 460 2.11 -1.17 -5.78
C ALA A 460 1.25 -0.75 -4.58
N LEU A 461 1.51 0.44 -4.02
CA LEU A 461 0.73 1.00 -2.95
C LEU A 461 -0.76 1.10 -3.29
N LEU A 462 -1.10 1.63 -4.47
CA LEU A 462 -2.51 1.77 -4.88
C LEU A 462 -3.17 0.45 -5.25
N ALA A 463 -2.39 -0.53 -5.73
CA ALA A 463 -2.91 -1.86 -6.05
C ALA A 463 -3.36 -2.61 -4.78
N GLU A 464 -2.63 -2.44 -3.68
CA GLU A 464 -2.97 -3.04 -2.39
C GLU A 464 -3.97 -2.20 -1.60
N HIS A 465 -3.84 -0.87 -1.62
CA HIS A 465 -4.59 0.06 -0.76
C HIS A 465 -5.21 1.21 -1.56
N ALA A 466 -6.29 0.93 -2.28
CA ALA A 466 -6.95 1.89 -3.17
C ALA A 466 -7.41 3.19 -2.47
N ASP A 467 -7.77 3.12 -1.19
CA ASP A 467 -8.26 4.25 -0.39
C ASP A 467 -7.21 5.38 -0.25
N LEU A 468 -5.93 5.03 -0.24
CA LEU A 468 -4.84 6.01 -0.17
C LEU A 468 -4.79 6.90 -1.42
N GLY A 469 -5.25 6.40 -2.58
CA GLY A 469 -5.28 7.16 -3.82
C GLY A 469 -6.16 8.42 -3.75
N ALA A 470 -7.27 8.34 -3.01
CA ALA A 470 -8.13 9.50 -2.78
C ALA A 470 -7.41 10.57 -1.95
N VAL A 471 -6.74 10.15 -0.86
CA VAL A 471 -5.98 11.05 0.03
C VAL A 471 -4.83 11.73 -0.72
N PHE A 472 -4.06 10.99 -1.53
CA PHE A 472 -2.98 11.60 -2.31
C PHE A 472 -3.48 12.58 -3.36
N THR A 473 -4.62 12.29 -4.01
CA THR A 473 -5.25 13.25 -4.94
C THR A 473 -5.68 14.52 -4.21
N ASP A 474 -6.18 14.37 -2.99
CA ASP A 474 -6.63 15.46 -2.15
C ASP A 474 -5.47 16.35 -1.68
N ILE A 475 -4.37 15.72 -1.25
CA ILE A 475 -3.10 16.40 -0.95
C ILE A 475 -2.55 17.07 -2.21
N ALA A 476 -2.61 16.43 -3.37
CA ALA A 476 -2.13 17.05 -4.61
C ALA A 476 -2.91 18.32 -4.97
N ALA A 477 -4.22 18.34 -4.70
CA ALA A 477 -5.08 19.49 -5.01
C ALA A 477 -4.91 20.66 -4.01
N ARG A 478 -4.74 20.39 -2.72
CA ARG A 478 -4.71 21.43 -1.65
C ARG A 478 -3.32 21.66 -1.04
N GLY A 479 -2.40 20.72 -1.20
CA GLY A 479 -1.14 20.63 -0.47
C GLY A 479 -0.20 21.81 -0.67
N ARG A 480 -0.19 22.43 -1.86
CA ARG A 480 0.65 23.59 -2.18
C ARG A 480 0.57 24.70 -1.13
N ALA A 481 -0.64 25.14 -0.79
CA ALA A 481 -0.86 26.20 0.18
C ALA A 481 -0.57 25.73 1.63
N LEU A 482 -0.80 24.45 1.90
CA LEU A 482 -0.56 23.83 3.21
C LEU A 482 0.92 23.49 3.45
N GLY A 483 1.80 23.70 2.47
CA GLY A 483 3.20 23.27 2.53
C GLY A 483 3.37 21.75 2.56
N MET A 484 2.39 21.01 2.01
CA MET A 484 2.47 19.56 1.83
C MET A 484 2.83 19.26 0.37
N HIS A 485 3.89 18.49 0.16
CA HIS A 485 4.47 18.16 -1.13
C HIS A 485 4.49 16.64 -1.31
N LEU A 486 4.36 16.17 -2.56
CA LEU A 486 4.36 14.74 -2.89
C LEU A 486 5.48 14.47 -3.89
N ILE A 487 6.26 13.41 -3.68
CA ILE A 487 7.19 12.87 -4.67
C ILE A 487 6.81 11.41 -4.88
N LEU A 488 6.19 11.11 -6.02
CA LEU A 488 5.60 9.80 -6.29
C LEU A 488 6.43 9.04 -7.33
N GLY A 489 7.19 8.05 -6.86
CA GLY A 489 7.96 7.12 -7.65
C GLY A 489 7.12 5.94 -8.15
N THR A 490 7.20 5.60 -9.42
CA THR A 490 6.54 4.43 -10.01
C THR A 490 7.38 3.82 -11.13
N GLN A 491 7.17 2.55 -11.44
CA GLN A 491 7.77 1.93 -12.63
C GLN A 491 6.96 2.20 -13.91
N ARG A 492 5.65 2.43 -13.75
CA ARG A 492 4.71 2.73 -14.85
C ARG A 492 3.84 3.90 -14.43
N ALA A 493 3.78 4.91 -15.28
CA ALA A 493 2.97 6.09 -15.04
C ALA A 493 1.57 5.93 -15.65
N ALA A 494 1.50 5.38 -16.87
CA ALA A 494 0.26 5.14 -17.58
C ALA A 494 -0.64 4.13 -16.85
N GLY A 495 -1.92 4.48 -16.68
CA GLY A 495 -2.93 3.64 -16.01
C GLY A 495 -2.89 3.66 -14.48
N VAL A 496 -1.78 4.07 -13.86
CA VAL A 496 -1.63 4.23 -12.41
C VAL A 496 -1.93 5.66 -11.99
N VAL A 497 -1.31 6.63 -12.66
CA VAL A 497 -1.46 8.05 -12.37
C VAL A 497 -2.70 8.56 -13.09
N ARG A 498 -3.74 8.92 -12.32
CA ARG A 498 -4.97 9.51 -12.85
C ARG A 498 -4.74 10.97 -13.28
N ASP A 499 -5.54 11.46 -14.24
CA ASP A 499 -5.42 12.82 -14.78
C ASP A 499 -5.44 13.90 -13.70
N ALA A 500 -6.30 13.75 -12.68
CA ALA A 500 -6.40 14.69 -11.56
C ALA A 500 -5.08 14.78 -10.76
N LEU A 501 -4.37 13.67 -10.58
CA LEU A 501 -3.08 13.66 -9.90
C LEU A 501 -1.98 14.21 -10.83
N ALA A 502 -1.96 13.78 -12.09
CA ALA A 502 -0.98 14.23 -13.09
C ALA A 502 -1.05 15.75 -13.36
N ALA A 503 -2.24 16.35 -13.29
CA ALA A 503 -2.46 17.79 -13.45
C ALA A 503 -1.86 18.62 -12.30
N ASN A 504 -1.74 18.03 -11.11
CA ASN A 504 -1.20 18.69 -9.92
C ASN A 504 0.29 18.36 -9.67
N CYS A 505 0.89 17.50 -10.49
CA CYS A 505 2.32 17.14 -10.40
C CYS A 505 3.07 17.58 -11.68
N PRO A 506 3.40 18.87 -11.82
CA PRO A 506 3.97 19.39 -13.05
C PRO A 506 5.50 19.20 -13.13
N LEU A 507 6.18 18.94 -12.00
CA LEU A 507 7.57 18.49 -12.00
C LEU A 507 7.60 16.99 -12.33
N ARG A 508 8.26 16.63 -13.43
CA ARG A 508 8.30 15.24 -13.89
C ARG A 508 9.73 14.82 -14.15
N ILE A 509 10.13 13.69 -13.58
CA ILE A 509 11.45 13.11 -13.77
C ILE A 509 11.27 11.69 -14.29
N SER A 510 11.93 11.38 -15.41
CA SER A 510 11.87 10.06 -16.01
C SER A 510 13.27 9.52 -16.20
N LEU A 511 13.60 8.45 -15.48
CA LEU A 511 14.66 7.55 -15.89
C LEU A 511 14.16 6.67 -17.05
N ARG A 512 14.99 5.71 -17.46
CA ARG A 512 14.62 4.79 -18.54
C ARG A 512 13.32 4.05 -18.22
N VAL A 513 12.40 4.09 -19.17
CA VAL A 513 11.11 3.38 -19.14
C VAL A 513 11.03 2.40 -20.30
N SER A 514 10.18 1.40 -20.18
CA SER A 514 10.01 0.39 -21.24
C SER A 514 9.09 0.82 -22.37
N ASP A 515 8.12 1.70 -22.09
CA ASP A 515 7.08 2.11 -23.03
C ASP A 515 7.17 3.61 -23.36
N ALA A 516 7.00 3.93 -24.64
CA ALA A 516 6.91 5.29 -25.13
C ALA A 516 5.68 6.04 -24.58
N ALA A 517 4.59 5.33 -24.24
CA ALA A 517 3.43 5.94 -23.59
C ALA A 517 3.76 6.53 -22.20
N ASP A 518 4.53 5.80 -21.39
CA ASP A 518 5.02 6.29 -20.10
C ASP A 518 5.94 7.49 -20.30
N SER A 519 6.84 7.42 -21.29
CA SER A 519 7.72 8.53 -21.65
C SER A 519 6.95 9.79 -22.05
N ARG A 520 5.93 9.68 -22.91
CA ARG A 520 5.12 10.83 -23.33
C ARG A 520 4.33 11.43 -22.19
N LEU A 521 3.75 10.60 -21.32
CA LEU A 521 3.04 11.07 -20.13
C LEU A 521 3.99 11.84 -19.20
N MET A 522 5.25 11.41 -19.08
CA MET A 522 6.21 12.00 -18.16
C MET A 522 6.96 13.21 -18.72
N VAL A 523 7.52 13.11 -19.92
CA VAL A 523 8.42 14.13 -20.49
C VAL A 523 7.92 14.72 -21.82
N GLY A 524 6.72 14.35 -22.27
CA GLY A 524 6.09 14.89 -23.48
C GLY A 524 6.64 14.33 -24.79
N SER A 525 7.60 13.40 -24.74
CA SER A 525 8.25 12.78 -25.89
C SER A 525 8.60 11.33 -25.59
N ASP A 526 9.13 10.60 -26.58
CA ASP A 526 9.55 9.20 -26.45
C ASP A 526 10.97 9.08 -25.86
N ALA A 527 11.62 10.21 -25.54
CA ALA A 527 13.03 10.29 -25.18
C ALA A 527 13.44 9.39 -24.00
N ALA A 528 12.60 9.24 -22.97
CA ALA A 528 12.91 8.40 -21.81
C ALA A 528 12.87 6.90 -22.14
N ALA A 529 12.02 6.49 -23.10
CA ALA A 529 11.98 5.11 -23.58
C ALA A 529 13.21 4.77 -24.45
N LEU A 530 13.80 5.79 -25.07
CA LEU A 530 14.98 5.68 -25.92
C LEU A 530 16.31 5.75 -25.14
N LEU A 531 16.27 6.02 -23.82
CA LEU A 531 17.47 6.01 -22.99
C LEU A 531 18.18 4.65 -23.08
N PRO A 532 19.54 4.61 -23.14
CA PRO A 532 20.25 3.36 -23.29
C PRO A 532 20.13 2.47 -22.05
N GLY A 533 20.20 1.16 -22.29
CA GLY A 533 19.93 0.14 -21.27
C GLY A 533 21.14 -0.50 -20.60
N ASP A 534 22.34 -0.08 -20.98
CA ASP A 534 23.58 -0.62 -20.46
C ASP A 534 23.85 -0.13 -19.01
N PRO A 535 24.72 -0.82 -18.25
CA PRO A 535 25.05 -0.44 -16.89
C PRO A 535 25.59 0.99 -16.73
N GLY A 536 26.29 1.55 -17.74
CA GLY A 536 26.84 2.90 -17.71
C GLY A 536 25.78 4.00 -17.84
N SER A 537 24.60 3.64 -18.35
CA SER A 537 23.46 4.55 -18.50
C SER A 537 22.53 4.61 -17.28
N ARG A 538 22.82 3.86 -16.21
CA ARG A 538 22.07 3.91 -14.95
C ARG A 538 22.20 5.26 -14.26
N GLY A 539 21.09 5.85 -13.84
CA GLY A 539 21.06 7.19 -13.27
C GLY A 539 21.06 8.31 -14.30
N ILE A 540 20.92 8.02 -15.60
CA ILE A 540 20.52 9.06 -16.56
C ILE A 540 19.02 9.30 -16.40
N ALA A 541 18.65 10.55 -16.13
CA ALA A 541 17.26 10.98 -15.98
C ALA A 541 16.96 12.16 -16.90
N LEU A 542 15.72 12.22 -17.37
CA LEU A 542 15.15 13.36 -18.06
C LEU A 542 14.25 14.12 -17.09
N VAL A 543 14.57 15.38 -16.83
CA VAL A 543 13.78 16.26 -15.98
C VAL A 543 12.96 17.20 -16.86
N ARG A 544 11.68 17.31 -16.55
CA ARG A 544 10.76 18.26 -17.16
C ARG A 544 10.12 19.12 -16.08
N ARG A 545 10.58 20.37 -15.98
CA ARG A 545 9.94 21.41 -15.15
C ARG A 545 8.77 22.04 -15.91
N PRO A 546 7.87 22.77 -15.24
CA PRO A 546 6.72 23.42 -15.87
C PRO A 546 7.13 24.50 -16.87
N THR A 547 8.29 25.13 -16.65
CA THR A 547 8.85 26.20 -17.46
C THR A 547 9.67 25.68 -18.64
N ASP A 548 10.09 24.42 -18.61
CA ASP A 548 10.89 23.82 -19.67
C ASP A 548 10.02 23.60 -20.93
N GLN A 549 10.60 23.82 -22.11
CA GLN A 549 9.99 23.47 -23.40
C GLN A 549 10.36 22.07 -23.87
N GLU A 550 11.53 21.57 -23.45
CA GLU A 550 12.06 20.23 -23.71
C GLU A 550 12.62 19.64 -22.41
N PRO A 551 12.59 18.31 -22.23
CA PRO A 551 13.19 17.70 -21.05
C PRO A 551 14.72 17.88 -21.07
N VAL A 552 15.30 18.14 -19.90
CA VAL A 552 16.75 18.27 -19.71
C VAL A 552 17.30 16.94 -19.21
N ALA A 553 18.34 16.42 -19.86
CA ALA A 553 19.02 15.22 -19.40
C ALA A 553 20.04 15.54 -18.30
N LEU A 554 20.10 14.70 -17.29
CA LEU A 554 21.10 14.79 -16.23
C LEU A 554 21.59 13.41 -15.80
N ARG A 555 22.78 13.38 -15.20
CA ARG A 555 23.28 12.28 -14.40
C ARG A 555 22.90 12.51 -12.94
N VAL A 556 22.09 11.62 -12.39
CA VAL A 556 21.70 11.62 -10.97
C VAL A 556 22.93 11.46 -10.09
N ALA A 557 23.03 12.30 -9.06
CA ALA A 557 24.06 12.18 -8.04
C ALA A 557 23.79 11.01 -7.11
N LEU A 558 24.85 10.42 -6.59
CA LEU A 558 24.79 9.31 -5.65
C LEU A 558 25.13 9.80 -4.24
N THR A 559 24.26 9.42 -3.30
CA THR A 559 24.47 9.62 -1.87
C THR A 559 25.28 8.47 -1.29
N ASP A 560 26.24 8.78 -0.43
CA ASP A 560 26.90 7.79 0.40
C ASP A 560 26.70 8.01 1.90
N ALA A 561 27.25 7.08 2.69
CA ALA A 561 27.10 7.12 4.14
C ALA A 561 27.80 8.32 4.80
N SER A 562 28.80 8.93 4.17
CA SER A 562 29.42 10.18 4.66
C SER A 562 28.46 11.34 4.54
N ASP A 563 27.81 11.47 3.38
CA ASP A 563 26.85 12.56 3.14
C ASP A 563 25.75 12.53 4.22
N LEU A 564 25.18 11.35 4.51
CA LEU A 564 24.17 11.17 5.57
C LEU A 564 24.69 11.51 6.98
N ARG A 565 25.93 11.12 7.29
CA ARG A 565 26.55 11.47 8.59
C ARG A 565 26.74 12.98 8.71
N ASP A 566 27.18 13.65 7.64
CA ASP A 566 27.41 15.10 7.64
C ASP A 566 26.10 15.86 7.85
N VAL A 567 25.02 15.44 7.19
CA VAL A 567 23.67 15.99 7.44
C VAL A 567 23.22 15.73 8.88
N GLY A 568 23.40 14.51 9.39
CA GLY A 568 23.04 14.15 10.76
C GLY A 568 23.80 14.96 11.80
N MET A 569 25.10 15.19 11.60
CA MET A 569 25.94 16.02 12.46
C MET A 569 25.54 17.50 12.40
N ARG A 570 25.26 18.03 11.20
CA ARG A 570 24.85 19.43 11.00
C ARG A 570 23.59 19.79 11.80
N TRP A 571 22.64 18.86 11.87
CA TRP A 571 21.34 19.08 12.53
C TRP A 571 21.19 18.34 13.85
N ALA A 572 22.30 17.87 14.45
CA ALA A 572 22.25 17.06 15.67
C ALA A 572 21.59 17.78 16.87
N ALA A 573 21.69 19.11 16.91
CA ALA A 573 21.12 19.96 17.97
C ALA A 573 19.70 20.48 17.65
N ALA A 574 19.15 20.15 16.49
CA ALA A 574 17.83 20.63 16.09
C ALA A 574 16.72 19.81 16.76
N ASP A 575 15.66 20.50 17.19
CA ASP A 575 14.48 19.84 17.74
C ASP A 575 13.78 19.02 16.65
N ARG A 576 13.44 17.77 16.98
CA ARG A 576 12.71 16.90 16.05
C ARG A 576 11.22 17.22 16.13
N PRO A 577 10.58 17.66 15.03
CA PRO A 577 9.16 17.87 14.99
C PRO A 577 8.43 16.53 15.16
N PRO A 578 7.25 16.54 15.80
CA PRO A 578 6.47 15.32 15.96
C PRO A 578 6.04 14.80 14.59
N SER A 579 6.14 13.48 14.41
CA SER A 579 5.63 12.84 13.20
C SER A 579 4.11 12.95 13.15
N PRO A 580 3.52 13.39 12.02
CA PRO A 580 2.08 13.29 11.81
C PRO A 580 1.61 11.83 11.74
N TRP A 581 2.54 10.89 11.52
CA TRP A 581 2.30 9.45 11.48
C TRP A 581 3.07 8.79 12.64
N LEU A 582 2.42 8.67 13.78
CA LEU A 582 3.01 8.02 14.95
C LEU A 582 3.26 6.52 14.69
N PRO A 583 4.37 5.97 15.21
CA PRO A 583 4.64 4.54 15.09
C PRO A 583 3.46 3.74 15.64
N PRO A 584 3.17 2.54 15.10
CA PRO A 584 2.18 1.67 15.69
C PRO A 584 2.54 1.42 17.16
N LEU A 585 1.52 1.26 18.00
CA LEU A 585 1.73 0.98 19.41
C LEU A 585 2.63 -0.27 19.57
N PRO A 586 3.58 -0.25 20.52
CA PRO A 586 4.46 -1.40 20.73
C PRO A 586 3.66 -2.62 21.19
N PRO A 587 4.15 -3.84 20.91
CA PRO A 587 3.46 -5.08 21.29
C PRO A 587 3.49 -5.33 22.81
N LEU A 588 4.46 -4.75 23.51
CA LEU A 588 4.59 -4.78 24.96
C LEU A 588 4.77 -3.34 25.44
N LEU A 589 4.04 -2.97 26.48
CA LEU A 589 4.11 -1.64 27.07
C LEU A 589 4.31 -1.77 28.59
N PRO A 590 5.56 -1.69 29.07
CA PRO A 590 5.85 -1.77 30.50
C PRO A 590 5.13 -0.69 31.28
N LEU A 591 4.53 -1.05 32.42
CA LEU A 591 3.86 -0.09 33.30
C LEU A 591 4.81 1.01 33.79
N SER A 592 6.08 0.67 34.05
CA SER A 592 7.09 1.63 34.50
C SER A 592 7.37 2.74 33.48
N GLU A 593 7.32 2.42 32.18
CA GLU A 593 7.47 3.40 31.09
C GLU A 593 6.31 4.41 31.12
N LEU A 594 5.08 3.91 31.22
CA LEU A 594 3.87 4.74 31.30
C LEU A 594 3.86 5.64 32.54
N LEU A 595 4.24 5.12 33.70
CA LEU A 595 4.31 5.91 34.93
C LEU A 595 5.41 6.97 34.85
N GLY A 596 6.55 6.68 34.20
CA GLY A 596 7.60 7.66 33.92
C GLY A 596 7.12 8.80 33.01
N GLU A 597 6.42 8.47 31.92
CA GLU A 597 5.80 9.45 31.02
C GLU A 597 4.77 10.33 31.75
N GLN A 598 3.94 9.73 32.61
CA GLN A 598 2.97 10.46 33.41
C GLN A 598 3.60 11.39 34.44
N ALA A 599 4.63 10.94 35.16
CA ALA A 599 5.33 11.77 36.12
C ALA A 599 5.97 13.00 35.45
N ALA A 600 6.55 12.83 34.25
CA ALA A 600 7.07 13.94 33.46
C ALA A 600 5.98 14.92 33.02
N SER A 601 4.80 14.41 32.63
CA SER A 601 3.65 15.23 32.19
C SER A 601 2.90 15.91 33.35
N ALA A 602 2.87 15.30 34.53
CA ALA A 602 2.23 15.85 35.73
C ALA A 602 2.95 17.11 36.26
N VAL A 603 4.27 17.20 36.11
CA VAL A 603 5.04 18.43 36.40
C VAL A 603 4.59 19.61 35.51
N ALA A 604 3.99 19.33 34.35
CA ALA A 604 3.45 20.33 33.42
C ALA A 604 1.95 20.67 33.65
N GLY A 605 1.34 20.22 34.76
CA GLY A 605 0.02 20.67 35.19
C GLY A 605 -1.14 19.70 34.96
N SER A 606 -0.89 18.38 34.81
CA SER A 606 -1.98 17.39 34.74
C SER A 606 -2.47 16.95 36.13
N ASP A 607 -3.78 17.04 36.33
CA ASP A 607 -4.55 16.71 37.54
C ASP A 607 -4.67 15.18 37.78
N ALA A 608 -3.57 14.43 37.64
CA ALA A 608 -3.51 13.01 37.93
C ALA A 608 -3.48 12.81 39.46
N GLY A 609 -4.65 12.95 40.09
CA GLY A 609 -4.81 12.68 41.51
C GLY A 609 -4.49 11.23 41.87
N PRO A 610 -4.29 10.92 43.17
CA PRO A 610 -3.91 9.58 43.66
C PRO A 610 -4.90 8.46 43.28
N ASP A 611 -6.11 8.83 42.86
CA ASP A 611 -7.19 7.93 42.45
C ASP A 611 -7.22 7.62 40.95
N THR A 612 -6.18 7.96 40.19
CA THR A 612 -6.12 7.67 38.76
C THR A 612 -5.12 6.56 38.48
N VAL A 613 -5.54 5.51 37.78
CA VAL A 613 -4.64 4.44 37.30
C VAL A 613 -4.57 4.44 35.78
N VAL A 614 -3.39 4.13 35.25
CA VAL A 614 -3.14 3.95 33.82
C VAL A 614 -3.39 2.49 33.45
N ILE A 615 -4.30 2.24 32.54
CA ILE A 615 -4.59 0.90 32.02
C ILE A 615 -3.72 0.61 30.78
N GLY A 616 -3.35 1.62 30.01
CA GLY A 616 -2.58 1.43 28.77
C GLY A 616 -2.42 2.71 27.96
N ARG A 617 -2.09 2.56 26.67
CA ARG A 617 -1.95 3.67 25.71
C ARG A 617 -2.84 3.43 24.50
N ALA A 618 -3.70 4.39 24.17
CA ALA A 618 -4.56 4.35 22.99
C ALA A 618 -3.81 4.87 21.76
N ASP A 619 -4.25 4.45 20.58
CA ASP A 619 -3.82 5.00 19.30
C ASP A 619 -4.99 5.79 18.71
N ASP A 620 -4.81 7.11 18.57
CA ASP A 620 -5.76 8.01 17.90
C ASP A 620 -5.05 8.68 16.70
N PRO A 621 -4.97 7.99 15.55
CA PRO A 621 -4.40 8.56 14.32
C PRO A 621 -5.14 9.82 13.85
N GLY A 622 -6.44 9.95 14.14
CA GLY A 622 -7.26 11.09 13.73
C GLY A 622 -6.92 12.37 14.49
N ARG A 623 -6.34 12.26 15.68
CA ARG A 623 -5.75 13.38 16.43
C ARG A 623 -4.22 13.38 16.40
N GLN A 624 -3.59 12.42 15.74
CA GLN A 624 -2.14 12.23 15.72
C GLN A 624 -1.56 12.13 17.15
N THR A 625 -2.25 11.42 18.04
CA THR A 625 -1.83 11.28 19.44
C THR A 625 -1.95 9.83 19.90
N GLN A 626 -1.14 9.49 20.91
CA GLN A 626 -1.24 8.20 21.60
C GLN A 626 -1.51 8.43 23.09
N PRO A 627 -2.73 8.86 23.47
CA PRO A 627 -3.02 9.27 24.85
C PRO A 627 -3.05 8.07 25.80
N PRO A 628 -2.69 8.27 27.08
CA PRO A 628 -2.85 7.23 28.08
C PRO A 628 -4.34 6.95 28.32
N VAL A 629 -4.67 5.68 28.52
CA VAL A 629 -6.01 5.23 28.89
C VAL A 629 -6.08 5.16 30.41
N LEU A 630 -6.84 6.08 30.99
CA LEU A 630 -6.96 6.23 32.43
C LEU A 630 -8.25 5.59 32.96
N LEU A 631 -8.25 5.27 34.25
CA LEU A 631 -9.41 4.86 35.03
C LEU A 631 -9.38 5.61 36.36
N GLN A 632 -10.45 6.34 36.65
CA GLN A 632 -10.60 7.07 37.90
C GLN A 632 -11.23 6.16 38.97
N CYS A 633 -10.39 5.58 39.81
CA CYS A 633 -10.77 4.75 40.95
C CYS A 633 -11.71 5.50 41.89
N GLY A 634 -12.77 4.85 42.34
CA GLY A 634 -13.84 5.40 43.17
C GLY A 634 -14.79 6.39 42.48
N LYS A 635 -14.48 6.86 41.27
CA LYS A 635 -15.39 7.72 40.48
C LYS A 635 -16.06 6.95 39.35
N GLU A 636 -15.30 6.14 38.63
CA GLU A 636 -15.81 5.27 37.56
C GLU A 636 -16.24 3.92 38.14
N ARG A 637 -17.36 3.37 37.65
CA ARG A 637 -17.84 2.05 38.08
C ARG A 637 -16.88 0.93 37.73
N GLY A 638 -16.16 1.02 36.61
CA GLY A 638 -15.24 -0.04 36.21
C GLY A 638 -15.16 -0.34 34.73
N ILE A 639 -14.46 -1.42 34.42
CA ILE A 639 -14.20 -1.90 33.06
C ILE A 639 -14.23 -3.43 33.00
N ALA A 640 -14.88 -3.96 31.97
CA ALA A 640 -14.85 -5.38 31.62
C ALA A 640 -13.72 -5.66 30.61
N VAL A 641 -12.87 -6.64 30.88
CA VAL A 641 -11.73 -7.03 30.04
C VAL A 641 -11.99 -8.43 29.47
N LEU A 642 -12.26 -8.51 28.16
CA LEU A 642 -12.82 -9.69 27.51
C LEU A 642 -11.85 -10.23 26.46
N GLY A 643 -11.54 -11.52 26.50
CA GLY A 643 -10.64 -12.15 25.54
C GLY A 643 -10.35 -13.61 25.82
N THR A 644 -9.70 -14.29 24.87
CA THR A 644 -9.32 -15.70 25.04
C THR A 644 -8.16 -15.90 26.00
N SER A 645 -7.88 -17.16 26.36
CA SER A 645 -6.67 -17.51 27.11
C SER A 645 -5.40 -17.01 26.41
N GLY A 646 -4.44 -16.52 27.20
CA GLY A 646 -3.18 -15.94 26.71
C GLY A 646 -3.32 -14.59 26.01
N SER A 647 -4.50 -13.95 26.03
CA SER A 647 -4.71 -12.63 25.42
C SER A 647 -4.20 -11.46 26.27
N GLY A 648 -3.89 -11.69 27.55
CA GLY A 648 -3.36 -10.66 28.47
C GLY A 648 -4.33 -10.15 29.54
N ARG A 649 -5.51 -10.77 29.71
CA ARG A 649 -6.54 -10.37 30.70
C ARG A 649 -6.02 -10.17 32.12
N THR A 650 -5.38 -11.20 32.69
CA THR A 650 -4.81 -11.16 34.05
C THR A 650 -3.68 -10.13 34.17
N ALA A 651 -2.92 -9.89 33.09
CA ALA A 651 -1.85 -8.89 33.10
C ALA A 651 -2.38 -7.46 33.34
N VAL A 652 -3.59 -7.17 32.86
CA VAL A 652 -4.27 -5.88 33.11
C VAL A 652 -4.59 -5.71 34.58
N LEU A 653 -5.12 -6.74 35.25
CA LEU A 653 -5.41 -6.69 36.68
C LEU A 653 -4.13 -6.47 37.49
N ARG A 654 -3.04 -7.15 37.12
CA ARG A 654 -1.72 -6.97 37.74
C ARG A 654 -1.20 -5.55 37.56
N ALA A 655 -1.31 -4.99 36.36
CA ALA A 655 -0.90 -3.61 36.10
C ALA A 655 -1.70 -2.60 36.92
N VAL A 656 -2.99 -2.84 37.14
CA VAL A 656 -3.82 -2.01 38.03
C VAL A 656 -3.41 -2.20 39.50
N ALA A 657 -3.20 -3.43 39.95
CA ALA A 657 -2.78 -3.73 41.32
C ALA A 657 -1.41 -3.13 41.68
N ALA A 658 -0.46 -3.15 40.75
CA ALA A 658 0.86 -2.55 40.94
C ALA A 658 0.81 -1.03 41.19
N GLN A 659 -0.24 -0.35 40.74
CA GLN A 659 -0.44 1.10 40.96
C GLN A 659 -1.21 1.41 42.24
N ARG A 660 -1.98 0.46 42.77
CA ARG A 660 -2.90 0.67 43.90
C ARG A 660 -2.67 -0.37 44.98
N GLY A 661 -2.00 0.04 46.06
CA GLY A 661 -1.78 -0.82 47.24
C GLY A 661 -3.08 -1.22 47.97
N ASP A 662 -4.19 -0.53 47.73
CA ASP A 662 -5.52 -0.85 48.25
C ASP A 662 -6.37 -1.70 47.28
N ALA A 663 -5.78 -2.16 46.16
CA ALA A 663 -6.45 -3.06 45.22
C ALA A 663 -6.82 -4.40 45.86
N PHE A 664 -8.11 -4.66 45.96
CA PHE A 664 -8.62 -5.92 46.48
C PHE A 664 -8.90 -6.88 45.34
N TRP A 665 -8.27 -8.05 45.35
CA TRP A 665 -8.60 -9.09 44.38
C TRP A 665 -9.66 -10.03 44.94
N MET A 666 -10.66 -10.29 44.10
CA MET A 666 -11.70 -11.26 44.36
C MET A 666 -11.08 -12.67 44.48
N PRO A 667 -11.41 -13.44 45.53
CA PRO A 667 -10.99 -14.83 45.64
C PRO A 667 -11.45 -15.65 44.43
N SER A 668 -10.56 -16.51 43.93
CA SER A 668 -10.91 -17.48 42.88
C SER A 668 -11.67 -18.68 43.43
N ASP A 669 -11.64 -18.90 44.75
CA ASP A 669 -12.40 -19.97 45.39
C ASP A 669 -13.90 -19.59 45.47
N PRO A 670 -14.82 -20.41 44.94
CA PRO A 670 -16.25 -20.06 44.93
C PRO A 670 -16.89 -19.97 46.32
N GLU A 671 -16.36 -20.68 47.34
CA GLU A 671 -16.87 -20.62 48.71
C GLU A 671 -16.54 -19.27 49.37
N GLU A 672 -15.30 -18.81 49.22
CA GLU A 672 -14.85 -17.50 49.73
C GLU A 672 -15.52 -16.36 48.96
N ALA A 673 -15.59 -16.48 47.64
CA ALA A 673 -16.23 -15.50 46.78
C ALA A 673 -17.72 -15.32 47.10
N TRP A 674 -18.42 -16.43 47.39
CA TRP A 674 -19.82 -16.39 47.78
C TRP A 674 -20.04 -15.61 49.07
N ASP A 675 -19.25 -15.92 50.10
CA ASP A 675 -19.39 -15.32 51.43
C ASP A 675 -19.08 -13.82 51.38
N LEU A 676 -18.03 -13.44 50.66
CA LEU A 676 -17.65 -12.05 50.47
C LEU A 676 -18.74 -11.26 49.73
N LEU A 677 -19.26 -11.79 48.62
CA LEU A 677 -20.36 -11.15 47.89
C LEU A 677 -21.65 -11.09 48.70
N ALA A 678 -21.92 -12.09 49.54
CA ALA A 678 -23.03 -12.05 50.48
C ALA A 678 -22.88 -10.87 51.45
N GLY A 679 -21.71 -10.75 52.08
CA GLY A 679 -21.40 -9.68 53.01
C GLY A 679 -21.56 -8.28 52.40
N TRP A 680 -21.12 -8.10 51.15
CA TRP A 680 -21.28 -6.85 50.43
C TRP A 680 -22.73 -6.57 50.00
N ALA A 681 -23.45 -7.58 49.50
CA ALA A 681 -24.82 -7.42 49.02
C ALA A 681 -25.80 -7.16 50.19
N ASP A 682 -25.62 -7.86 51.31
CA ASP A 682 -26.47 -7.75 52.50
C ASP A 682 -26.15 -6.48 53.33
N GLY A 683 -25.09 -5.75 52.97
CA GLY A 683 -24.69 -4.49 53.60
C GLY A 683 -23.90 -4.65 54.90
N GLY A 684 -23.42 -5.86 55.21
CA GLY A 684 -22.60 -6.14 56.38
C GLY A 684 -21.19 -5.55 56.28
N GLU A 685 -20.65 -5.49 55.07
CA GLU A 685 -19.33 -4.91 54.78
C GLU A 685 -19.40 -4.02 53.54
N ARG A 686 -18.61 -2.94 53.51
CA ARG A 686 -18.48 -2.11 52.30
C ARG A 686 -17.40 -2.68 51.40
N PRO A 687 -17.64 -2.79 50.08
CA PRO A 687 -16.58 -3.16 49.15
C PRO A 687 -15.48 -2.10 49.18
N PRO A 688 -14.22 -2.50 48.94
CA PRO A 688 -13.08 -1.58 48.89
C PRO A 688 -13.20 -0.61 47.71
N SER A 689 -12.33 0.39 47.66
CA SER A 689 -12.27 1.42 46.60
C SER A 689 -12.06 0.83 45.20
N ILE A 690 -11.34 -0.28 45.11
CA ILE A 690 -11.04 -0.98 43.87
C ILE A 690 -11.09 -2.50 44.06
N VAL A 691 -11.86 -3.17 43.21
CA VAL A 691 -12.06 -4.61 43.22
C VAL A 691 -11.62 -5.19 41.88
N LEU A 692 -10.70 -6.15 41.91
CA LEU A 692 -10.16 -6.85 40.76
C LEU A 692 -10.72 -8.27 40.74
N CYS A 693 -11.47 -8.65 39.70
CA CYS A 693 -12.05 -9.98 39.58
C CYS A 693 -11.55 -10.64 38.32
N ASP A 694 -10.70 -11.66 38.47
CA ASP A 694 -10.21 -12.44 37.34
C ASP A 694 -11.17 -13.60 37.03
N ASP A 695 -11.40 -13.85 35.73
CA ASP A 695 -12.20 -14.94 35.19
C ASP A 695 -13.56 -15.12 35.88
N VAL A 696 -14.37 -14.06 35.94
CA VAL A 696 -15.71 -14.10 36.57
C VAL A 696 -16.61 -15.18 35.93
N ASP A 697 -16.43 -15.49 34.65
CA ASP A 697 -17.14 -16.58 33.99
C ASP A 697 -16.71 -17.97 34.47
N ALA A 698 -15.44 -18.15 34.85
CA ALA A 698 -14.96 -19.38 35.48
C ALA A 698 -15.50 -19.52 36.91
N LEU A 699 -15.54 -18.43 37.67
CA LEU A 699 -16.12 -18.39 39.02
C LEU A 699 -17.60 -18.80 39.00
N LEU A 700 -18.38 -18.23 38.08
CA LEU A 700 -19.80 -18.56 37.91
C LEU A 700 -20.03 -19.98 37.38
N ALA A 701 -19.12 -20.50 36.54
CA ALA A 701 -19.18 -21.87 36.05
C ALA A 701 -18.78 -22.91 37.12
N GLY A 702 -18.05 -22.49 38.15
CA GLY A 702 -17.59 -23.34 39.26
C GLY A 702 -18.68 -23.76 40.24
N VAL A 703 -19.89 -23.19 40.14
CA VAL A 703 -21.02 -23.47 41.05
C VAL A 703 -22.24 -24.03 40.29
N PRO A 704 -23.15 -24.75 40.97
CA PRO A 704 -24.39 -25.23 40.35
C PRO A 704 -25.26 -24.08 39.81
N PRO A 705 -26.12 -24.32 38.81
CA PRO A 705 -26.89 -23.26 38.15
C PRO A 705 -27.71 -22.37 39.09
N GLU A 706 -28.35 -22.95 40.12
CA GLU A 706 -29.13 -22.18 41.11
C GLU A 706 -28.26 -21.15 41.85
N TYR A 707 -27.05 -21.56 42.27
CA TYR A 707 -26.07 -20.69 42.93
C TYR A 707 -25.48 -19.67 41.95
N ALA A 708 -25.21 -20.04 40.70
CA ALA A 708 -24.71 -19.12 39.69
C ALA A 708 -25.68 -17.95 39.44
N HIS A 709 -26.99 -18.24 39.39
CA HIS A 709 -28.02 -17.21 39.24
C HIS A 709 -28.04 -16.24 40.42
N GLN A 710 -27.93 -16.75 41.66
CA GLN A 710 -27.90 -15.90 42.84
C GLN A 710 -26.60 -15.10 42.96
N LEU A 711 -25.45 -15.68 42.58
CA LEU A 711 -24.18 -14.93 42.49
C LEU A 711 -24.29 -13.76 41.51
N VAL A 712 -24.93 -13.95 40.36
CA VAL A 712 -25.15 -12.86 39.40
C VAL A 712 -26.08 -11.79 39.95
N GLN A 713 -27.17 -12.17 40.62
CA GLN A 713 -28.04 -11.19 41.28
C GLN A 713 -27.27 -10.36 42.34
N ARG A 714 -26.42 -11.02 43.13
CA ARG A 714 -25.57 -10.34 44.12
C ARG A 714 -24.54 -9.43 43.48
N TRP A 715 -23.88 -9.88 42.42
CA TRP A 715 -22.98 -9.03 41.64
C TRP A 715 -23.69 -7.80 41.09
N GLU A 716 -24.87 -7.97 40.47
CA GLU A 716 -25.67 -6.84 39.98
C GLU A 716 -26.04 -5.87 41.10
N GLN A 717 -26.42 -6.38 42.27
CA GLN A 717 -26.73 -5.57 43.44
C GLN A 717 -25.50 -4.78 43.91
N VAL A 718 -24.35 -5.44 44.09
CA VAL A 718 -23.10 -4.81 44.53
C VAL A 718 -22.62 -3.77 43.51
N LEU A 719 -22.56 -4.12 42.23
CA LEU A 719 -22.13 -3.21 41.15
C LEU A 719 -23.02 -1.96 41.02
N ARG A 720 -24.30 -2.06 41.38
CA ARG A 720 -25.25 -0.93 41.35
C ARG A 720 -25.24 -0.11 42.64
N ALA A 721 -25.01 -0.74 43.79
CA ALA A 721 -25.10 -0.12 45.11
C ALA A 721 -23.78 0.50 45.60
N ALA A 722 -22.63 -0.05 45.18
CA ALA A 722 -21.30 0.34 45.65
C ALA A 722 -20.85 1.68 45.05
N GLN A 723 -21.35 2.79 45.60
CA GLN A 723 -20.83 4.13 45.29
C GLN A 723 -19.43 4.27 45.88
N GLY A 724 -18.46 4.72 45.07
CA GLY A 724 -17.06 4.84 45.51
C GLY A 724 -16.19 3.61 45.25
N THR A 725 -16.72 2.56 44.61
CA THR A 725 -15.94 1.38 44.21
C THR A 725 -15.81 1.28 42.70
N THR A 726 -14.61 0.96 42.23
CA THR A 726 -14.30 0.66 40.84
C THR A 726 -14.01 -0.83 40.66
N PHE A 727 -14.68 -1.46 39.72
CA PHE A 727 -14.54 -2.90 39.44
C PHE A 727 -13.79 -3.14 38.13
N VAL A 728 -12.69 -3.90 38.18
CA VAL A 728 -11.99 -4.36 36.98
C VAL A 728 -12.21 -5.86 36.88
N MET A 729 -13.02 -6.28 35.91
CA MET A 729 -13.46 -7.67 35.81
C MET A 729 -12.98 -8.27 34.49
N THR A 730 -12.42 -9.48 34.52
CA THR A 730 -12.06 -10.21 33.31
C THR A 730 -13.01 -11.37 33.06
N ALA A 731 -13.25 -11.70 31.79
CA ALA A 731 -14.00 -12.89 31.40
C ALA A 731 -13.54 -13.43 30.06
N THR A 732 -13.73 -14.73 29.80
CA THR A 732 -13.44 -15.31 28.48
C THR A 732 -14.60 -15.07 27.54
N ARG A 733 -15.82 -15.17 28.08
CA ARG A 733 -17.08 -15.05 27.34
C ARG A 733 -17.95 -13.96 27.92
N ALA A 734 -18.56 -13.17 27.04
CA ALA A 734 -19.53 -12.14 27.40
C ALA A 734 -20.99 -12.63 27.42
N GLY A 735 -21.25 -13.89 27.03
CA GLY A 735 -22.61 -14.43 26.90
C GLY A 735 -23.13 -15.12 28.16
N GLY A 736 -24.45 -15.41 28.16
CA GLY A 736 -25.11 -16.18 29.20
C GLY A 736 -25.26 -15.41 30.52
N VAL A 737 -25.14 -16.15 31.64
CA VAL A 737 -25.32 -15.61 33.01
C VAL A 737 -24.25 -14.54 33.34
N CYS A 738 -23.03 -14.71 32.84
CA CYS A 738 -21.93 -13.75 32.99
C CYS A 738 -22.22 -12.38 32.32
N GLY A 739 -22.86 -12.38 31.15
CA GLY A 739 -23.12 -11.15 30.38
C GLY A 739 -23.87 -10.09 31.19
N ARG A 740 -24.84 -10.51 32.00
CA ARG A 740 -25.62 -9.63 32.89
C ARG A 740 -24.76 -8.84 33.87
N VAL A 741 -23.71 -9.46 34.41
CA VAL A 741 -22.76 -8.80 35.32
C VAL A 741 -21.92 -7.78 34.55
N LEU A 742 -21.41 -8.17 33.40
CA LEU A 742 -20.55 -7.34 32.55
C LEU A 742 -21.31 -6.16 31.91
N ASP A 743 -22.62 -6.29 31.67
CA ASP A 743 -23.50 -5.23 31.13
C ASP A 743 -23.67 -4.05 32.09
N VAL A 744 -23.41 -4.23 33.39
CA VAL A 744 -23.47 -3.13 34.37
C VAL A 744 -22.25 -2.21 34.26
N LEU A 745 -21.13 -2.70 33.74
CA LEU A 745 -19.88 -1.95 33.61
C LEU A 745 -19.91 -1.04 32.36
N PRO A 746 -19.51 0.24 32.49
CA PRO A 746 -19.66 1.23 31.43
C PRO A 746 -18.65 1.08 30.29
N ARG A 747 -17.51 0.43 30.54
CA ARG A 747 -16.39 0.32 29.59
C ARG A 747 -16.06 -1.14 29.33
N ARG A 748 -15.62 -1.41 28.09
CA ARG A 748 -15.16 -2.73 27.66
C ARG A 748 -13.81 -2.63 26.97
N ALA A 749 -12.90 -3.53 27.33
CA ALA A 749 -11.66 -3.79 26.63
C ALA A 749 -11.75 -5.15 25.94
N LEU A 750 -11.82 -5.13 24.62
CA LEU A 750 -11.95 -6.32 23.79
C LEU A 750 -10.57 -6.73 23.29
N LEU A 751 -9.98 -7.73 23.95
CA LEU A 751 -8.72 -8.37 23.56
C LEU A 751 -8.95 -9.36 22.41
N ARG A 752 -7.95 -10.18 22.11
CA ARG A 752 -8.06 -11.23 21.10
C ARG A 752 -9.25 -12.16 21.36
N MET A 753 -10.08 -12.36 20.35
CA MET A 753 -11.24 -13.26 20.36
C MET A 753 -11.14 -14.28 19.23
N PRO A 754 -11.68 -15.50 19.40
CA PRO A 754 -11.45 -16.58 18.45
C PRO A 754 -12.32 -16.44 17.20
N THR A 755 -13.48 -15.79 17.32
CA THR A 755 -14.42 -15.59 16.22
C THR A 755 -15.00 -14.18 16.22
N LYS A 756 -15.40 -13.71 15.02
CA LYS A 756 -16.12 -12.44 14.86
C LYS A 756 -17.44 -12.42 15.63
N LEU A 757 -18.13 -13.57 15.72
CA LEU A 757 -19.38 -13.69 16.45
C LEU A 757 -19.19 -13.40 17.95
N GLU A 758 -18.13 -13.94 18.56
CA GLU A 758 -17.82 -13.66 19.97
C GLU A 758 -17.41 -12.19 20.20
N HIS A 759 -16.70 -11.58 19.25
CA HIS A 759 -16.39 -10.16 19.30
C HIS A 759 -17.65 -9.28 19.30
N LEU A 760 -18.61 -9.60 18.44
CA LEU A 760 -19.91 -8.89 18.41
C LEU A 760 -20.70 -9.14 19.70
N ALA A 761 -20.74 -10.38 20.19
CA ALA A 761 -21.42 -10.73 21.44
C ALA A 761 -20.81 -10.01 22.66
N ALA A 762 -19.53 -9.68 22.60
CA ALA A 762 -18.85 -8.87 23.62
C ALA A 762 -19.11 -7.36 23.50
N GLY A 763 -19.88 -6.91 22.50
CA GLY A 763 -20.20 -5.50 22.26
C GLY A 763 -19.21 -4.80 21.31
N GLY A 764 -18.42 -5.56 20.56
CA GLY A 764 -17.51 -5.02 19.54
C GLY A 764 -18.19 -4.74 18.21
N GLU A 765 -17.53 -3.94 17.37
CA GLU A 765 -18.00 -3.64 16.01
C GLU A 765 -17.42 -4.62 14.97
N PRO A 766 -18.13 -4.86 13.85
CA PRO A 766 -17.62 -5.73 12.77
C PRO A 766 -16.26 -5.31 12.21
N SER A 767 -15.96 -4.01 12.21
CA SER A 767 -14.73 -3.40 11.67
C SER A 767 -13.53 -3.52 12.61
N GLY A 768 -13.76 -3.87 13.89
CA GLY A 768 -12.75 -3.97 14.94
C GLY A 768 -12.24 -5.37 15.23
N PHE A 769 -12.86 -6.37 14.62
CA PHE A 769 -12.45 -7.75 14.79
C PHE A 769 -11.13 -8.02 14.07
N LEU A 770 -10.12 -8.38 14.85
CA LEU A 770 -8.82 -8.86 14.38
C LEU A 770 -8.56 -10.23 14.98
N ARG A 771 -8.42 -11.25 14.11
CA ARG A 771 -8.24 -12.64 14.53
C ARG A 771 -6.93 -12.85 15.30
N ASP A 772 -5.85 -12.27 14.79
CA ASP A 772 -4.50 -12.46 15.30
C ASP A 772 -4.00 -11.25 16.13
N ARG A 773 -4.92 -10.62 16.87
CA ARG A 773 -4.62 -9.49 17.76
C ARG A 773 -3.55 -9.90 18.80
N ALA A 774 -2.47 -9.11 18.89
CA ALA A 774 -1.36 -9.40 19.79
C ALA A 774 -1.80 -9.42 21.28
N PRO A 775 -1.09 -10.15 22.16
CA PRO A 775 -1.37 -10.10 23.60
C PRO A 775 -1.30 -8.67 24.15
N GLY A 776 -2.24 -8.31 25.03
CA GLY A 776 -2.36 -6.96 25.58
C GLY A 776 -2.93 -5.91 24.62
N ARG A 777 -3.00 -6.18 23.32
CA ARG A 777 -3.70 -5.33 22.34
C ARG A 777 -5.20 -5.49 22.53
N ALA A 778 -5.92 -4.40 22.77
CA ALA A 778 -7.36 -4.40 22.96
C ALA A 778 -8.03 -3.28 22.15
N ARG A 779 -9.35 -3.42 21.93
CA ARG A 779 -10.20 -2.32 21.47
C ARG A 779 -11.00 -1.78 22.65
N ILE A 780 -10.91 -0.48 22.91
CA ILE A 780 -11.70 0.22 23.95
C ILE A 780 -12.46 1.36 23.26
N GLY A 781 -13.78 1.18 23.12
CA GLY A 781 -14.60 2.03 22.26
C GLY A 781 -14.11 1.95 20.81
N GLU A 782 -13.78 3.10 20.22
CA GLU A 782 -13.28 3.19 18.84
C GLU A 782 -11.76 3.05 18.70
N HIS A 783 -11.02 3.05 19.81
CA HIS A 783 -9.57 3.12 19.77
C HIS A 783 -8.92 1.75 19.98
N GLU A 784 -7.85 1.51 19.23
CA GLU A 784 -6.88 0.46 19.55
C GLU A 784 -6.04 0.89 20.75
N VAL A 785 -5.83 -0.02 21.70
CA VAL A 785 -5.13 0.25 22.95
C VAL A 785 -4.09 -0.85 23.19
N GLN A 786 -2.87 -0.49 23.56
CA GLN A 786 -1.94 -1.44 24.19
C GLN A 786 -2.16 -1.33 25.69
N LEU A 787 -2.60 -2.40 26.32
CA LEU A 787 -2.72 -2.46 27.78
C LEU A 787 -1.34 -2.57 28.41
N ALA A 788 -1.18 -1.94 29.57
CA ALA A 788 0.04 -1.93 30.35
C ALA A 788 0.38 -3.34 30.85
N TRP A 789 1.66 -3.63 30.94
CA TRP A 789 2.18 -4.90 31.43
C TRP A 789 3.03 -4.68 32.68
N ALA A 790 2.75 -5.47 33.73
CA ALA A 790 3.49 -5.50 35.00
C ALA A 790 3.98 -6.92 35.29
N ASP A 791 5.09 -7.03 36.02
CA ASP A 791 5.75 -8.30 36.34
C ASP A 791 4.98 -9.11 37.41
N GLU A 792 5.13 -10.42 37.40
CA GLU A 792 4.41 -11.34 38.32
C GLU A 792 4.86 -11.23 39.77
N SER A 793 6.10 -10.79 40.01
CA SER A 793 6.71 -10.66 41.34
C SER A 793 6.00 -9.65 42.25
N GLU A 794 5.15 -8.78 41.70
CA GLU A 794 4.45 -7.69 42.40
C GLU A 794 3.04 -8.09 42.89
N SER A 795 2.63 -9.36 42.73
CA SER A 795 1.26 -9.79 43.09
C SER A 795 1.11 -10.07 44.60
N PRO A 796 0.13 -9.47 45.29
CA PRO A 796 -0.16 -9.80 46.68
C PRO A 796 -0.66 -11.26 46.79
N ARG A 797 -0.06 -12.03 47.71
CA ARG A 797 -0.57 -13.35 48.08
C ARG A 797 -1.71 -13.18 49.08
N PHE A 798 -2.88 -13.74 48.77
CA PHE A 798 -4.03 -13.68 49.67
C PHE A 798 -3.80 -14.54 50.91
N ALA A 799 -4.20 -14.01 52.06
CA ALA A 799 -4.45 -14.84 53.23
C ALA A 799 -5.78 -15.56 52.98
N GLN A 800 -5.73 -16.87 52.72
CA GLN A 800 -6.94 -17.71 52.82
C GLN A 800 -7.41 -17.67 54.26
N THR A 801 -8.67 -17.32 54.49
CA THR A 801 -9.27 -17.49 55.81
C THR A 801 -9.49 -19.00 55.98
N PRO A 802 -8.83 -19.66 56.95
CA PRO A 802 -9.02 -21.08 57.13
C PRO A 802 -10.51 -21.36 57.40
N PRO A 803 -11.10 -22.36 56.74
CA PRO A 803 -12.52 -22.65 56.90
C PRO A 803 -12.85 -22.93 58.37
N GLU A 804 -13.99 -22.42 58.84
CA GLU A 804 -14.45 -22.66 60.22
C GLU A 804 -14.62 -24.17 60.42
N THR A 805 -13.67 -24.76 61.16
CA THR A 805 -13.67 -26.19 61.43
C THR A 805 -14.69 -26.46 62.52
N TRP A 806 -15.65 -27.31 62.23
CA TRP A 806 -16.69 -27.66 63.18
C TRP A 806 -16.08 -28.34 64.40
N ARG A 807 -16.59 -27.97 65.57
CA ARG A 807 -16.31 -28.67 66.82
C ARG A 807 -17.64 -28.91 67.53
N PRO A 808 -17.90 -30.12 68.03
CA PRO A 808 -19.12 -30.38 68.78
C PRO A 808 -19.07 -29.60 70.09
N THR A 809 -19.72 -28.44 70.17
CA THR A 809 -19.78 -27.62 71.41
C THR A 809 -21.11 -27.80 72.14
N PHE A 810 -22.17 -28.20 71.43
CA PHE A 810 -23.50 -28.39 71.96
C PHE A 810 -23.65 -29.75 72.65
N GLY A 811 -24.48 -29.80 73.70
CA GLY A 811 -24.82 -31.04 74.40
C GLY A 811 -25.62 -32.02 73.55
N LEU A 812 -26.26 -31.55 72.47
CA LEU A 812 -26.96 -32.39 71.50
C LEU A 812 -26.71 -31.85 70.10
N THR A 813 -26.15 -32.68 69.22
CA THR A 813 -25.89 -32.33 67.80
C THR A 813 -26.55 -33.36 66.90
N ALA A 814 -27.38 -32.94 65.95
CA ALA A 814 -27.86 -33.82 64.87
C ALA A 814 -26.95 -33.68 63.65
N ILE A 815 -26.62 -34.79 63.02
CA ILE A 815 -25.96 -34.82 61.71
C ILE A 815 -26.87 -35.55 60.74
N VAL A 816 -27.31 -34.83 59.70
CA VAL A 816 -28.12 -35.37 58.60
C VAL A 816 -27.18 -35.74 57.47
N THR A 817 -27.07 -37.04 57.17
CA THR A 817 -26.12 -37.57 56.17
C THR A 817 -26.66 -38.83 55.52
N ALA A 818 -26.17 -39.14 54.31
CA ALA A 818 -26.26 -40.50 53.79
C ALA A 818 -25.16 -41.38 54.44
N GLY A 819 -25.38 -42.69 54.50
CA GLY A 819 -24.39 -43.63 55.04
C GLY A 819 -24.19 -43.52 56.55
N THR A 820 -25.28 -43.40 57.31
CA THR A 820 -25.32 -43.23 58.78
C THR A 820 -24.26 -44.03 59.52
N GLN A 821 -24.17 -45.35 59.26
CA GLN A 821 -23.25 -46.24 59.99
C GLN A 821 -21.77 -45.94 59.74
N GLU A 822 -21.40 -45.55 58.53
CA GLU A 822 -20.01 -45.17 58.21
C GLU A 822 -19.64 -43.86 58.92
N VAL A 823 -20.54 -42.88 58.89
CA VAL A 823 -20.32 -41.58 59.53
C VAL A 823 -20.25 -41.73 61.05
N ILE A 824 -21.09 -42.57 61.65
CA ILE A 824 -21.00 -42.91 63.08
C ILE A 824 -19.63 -43.49 63.42
N ALA A 825 -19.12 -44.45 62.63
CA ALA A 825 -17.81 -45.06 62.87
C ALA A 825 -16.67 -44.02 62.83
N ARG A 826 -16.68 -43.10 61.86
CA ARG A 826 -15.69 -42.03 61.73
C ARG A 826 -15.75 -41.04 62.88
N LEU A 827 -16.96 -40.59 63.24
CA LEU A 827 -17.14 -39.62 64.33
C LEU A 827 -16.85 -40.22 65.72
N ARG A 828 -17.16 -41.49 65.97
CA ARG A 828 -16.75 -42.19 67.21
C ARG A 828 -15.24 -42.24 67.37
N HIS A 829 -14.52 -42.41 66.25
CA HIS A 829 -13.06 -42.41 66.28
C HIS A 829 -12.49 -41.02 66.52
N ALA A 830 -13.09 -39.99 65.93
CA ALA A 830 -12.61 -38.61 66.05
C ALA A 830 -12.98 -37.91 67.36
N HIS A 831 -14.13 -38.26 67.95
CA HIS A 831 -14.67 -37.68 69.19
C HIS A 831 -14.98 -38.76 70.24
N PRO A 832 -13.96 -39.44 70.80
CA PRO A 832 -14.16 -40.49 71.80
C PRO A 832 -14.82 -40.01 73.09
N GLU A 833 -14.78 -38.70 73.36
CA GLU A 833 -15.41 -38.04 74.51
C GLU A 833 -16.91 -37.78 74.35
N ARG A 834 -17.48 -38.03 73.16
CA ARG A 834 -18.90 -37.81 72.84
C ARG A 834 -19.58 -39.15 72.54
N GLU A 835 -20.82 -39.30 73.00
CA GLU A 835 -21.64 -40.44 72.61
C GLU A 835 -22.18 -40.23 71.19
N VAL A 836 -21.75 -41.04 70.23
CA VAL A 836 -22.22 -40.97 68.83
C VAL A 836 -23.14 -42.15 68.52
N THR A 837 -24.37 -41.89 68.10
CA THR A 837 -25.41 -42.91 67.90
C THR A 837 -26.38 -42.56 66.76
N ASP A 838 -27.25 -43.50 66.36
CA ASP A 838 -28.38 -43.25 65.47
C ASP A 838 -29.65 -42.79 66.22
N PRO A 839 -30.66 -42.21 65.54
CA PRO A 839 -31.85 -41.64 66.18
C PRO A 839 -32.76 -42.67 66.88
N GLY A 840 -32.61 -43.97 66.60
CA GLY A 840 -33.43 -45.04 67.16
C GLY A 840 -32.90 -45.66 68.45
N ALA A 841 -31.75 -45.20 68.95
CA ALA A 841 -31.13 -45.77 70.15
C ALA A 841 -31.76 -45.25 71.46
N GLU A 842 -32.14 -46.15 72.37
CA GLU A 842 -32.73 -45.82 73.68
C GLU A 842 -31.83 -44.92 74.57
N ARG A 843 -30.52 -44.88 74.31
CA ARG A 843 -29.53 -44.12 75.12
C ARG A 843 -29.56 -42.60 74.94
N VAL A 844 -30.23 -42.10 73.89
CA VAL A 844 -30.31 -40.65 73.60
C VAL A 844 -31.07 -39.88 74.70
N GLU A 845 -31.88 -40.57 75.51
CA GLU A 845 -32.65 -39.94 76.59
C GLU A 845 -31.88 -39.81 77.92
N ALA A 846 -30.76 -40.51 78.10
CA ALA A 846 -30.15 -40.73 79.43
C ALA A 846 -28.77 -40.09 79.67
N SER A 847 -28.11 -39.56 78.64
CA SER A 847 -26.68 -39.18 78.69
C SER A 847 -26.44 -37.70 78.36
N GLY A 848 -25.27 -37.20 78.79
CA GLY A 848 -24.79 -35.85 78.52
C GLY A 848 -24.48 -35.64 77.03
N SER A 849 -23.36 -35.01 76.72
CA SER A 849 -23.12 -34.51 75.36
C SER A 849 -23.13 -35.60 74.26
N CYS A 850 -24.13 -35.56 73.36
CA CYS A 850 -24.38 -36.60 72.34
C CYS A 850 -24.42 -36.06 70.89
N ILE A 851 -23.90 -36.85 69.94
CA ILE A 851 -23.98 -36.62 68.49
C ILE A 851 -24.88 -37.72 67.89
N VAL A 852 -26.02 -37.34 67.35
CA VAL A 852 -26.96 -38.25 66.71
C VAL A 852 -26.82 -38.11 65.21
N VAL A 853 -26.59 -39.22 64.49
CA VAL A 853 -26.37 -39.25 63.05
C VAL A 853 -27.49 -40.03 62.41
N GLY A 854 -28.16 -39.48 61.41
CA GLY A 854 -29.20 -40.20 60.67
C GLY A 854 -29.51 -39.59 59.31
N ASP A 855 -30.21 -40.31 58.46
CA ASP A 855 -30.74 -39.77 57.21
C ASP A 855 -32.06 -39.00 57.42
N ALA A 856 -32.55 -38.33 56.38
CA ALA A 856 -33.76 -37.52 56.48
C ALA A 856 -35.02 -38.33 56.86
N GLU A 857 -35.11 -39.60 56.47
CA GLU A 857 -36.24 -40.46 56.82
C GLU A 857 -36.15 -40.93 58.27
N GLU A 858 -34.95 -41.29 58.75
CA GLU A 858 -34.67 -41.64 60.14
C GLU A 858 -35.03 -40.49 61.09
N TRP A 859 -34.71 -39.25 60.71
CA TRP A 859 -35.08 -38.06 61.48
C TRP A 859 -36.58 -37.77 61.46
N GLN A 860 -37.27 -38.04 60.34
CA GLN A 860 -38.74 -37.91 60.27
C GLN A 860 -39.47 -38.97 61.10
N ARG A 861 -38.96 -40.21 61.14
CA ARG A 861 -39.51 -41.26 62.02
C ARG A 861 -39.36 -40.91 63.49
N ASN A 862 -38.31 -40.18 63.85
CA ASN A 862 -38.00 -39.77 65.23
C ASN A 862 -38.24 -38.26 65.45
N TRP A 863 -39.40 -37.76 65.01
CA TRP A 863 -39.71 -36.31 64.99
C TRP A 863 -39.63 -35.62 66.36
N THR A 864 -40.01 -36.30 67.44
CA THR A 864 -39.93 -35.73 68.80
C THR A 864 -38.48 -35.42 69.21
N LEU A 865 -37.55 -36.33 68.87
CA LEU A 865 -36.12 -36.11 69.10
C LEU A 865 -35.59 -34.99 68.20
N TRP A 866 -36.00 -34.95 66.93
CA TRP A 866 -35.66 -33.87 66.01
C TRP A 866 -36.08 -32.47 66.54
N GLN A 867 -37.29 -32.33 67.06
CA GLN A 867 -37.79 -31.08 67.66
C GLN A 867 -36.96 -30.66 68.90
N ARG A 868 -36.51 -31.64 69.69
CA ARG A 868 -35.60 -31.39 70.82
C ARG A 868 -34.24 -30.89 70.35
N VAL A 869 -33.65 -31.49 69.30
CA VAL A 869 -32.39 -30.99 68.73
C VAL A 869 -32.57 -29.58 68.18
N ARG A 870 -33.64 -29.31 67.43
CA ARG A 870 -33.89 -27.99 66.86
C ARG A 870 -34.06 -26.87 67.90
N SER A 871 -34.59 -27.21 69.08
CA SER A 871 -34.84 -26.22 70.14
C SER A 871 -33.64 -26.00 71.08
N ALA A 872 -32.79 -27.02 71.29
CA ALA A 872 -31.75 -26.99 72.32
C ALA A 872 -30.34 -27.42 71.84
N GLY A 873 -30.17 -27.69 70.55
CA GLY A 873 -28.94 -28.24 69.97
C GLY A 873 -28.55 -27.63 68.64
N GLU A 874 -27.53 -28.22 68.01
CA GLU A 874 -27.05 -27.85 66.68
C GLU A 874 -27.47 -28.91 65.65
N VAL A 875 -27.93 -28.46 64.48
CA VAL A 875 -28.19 -29.35 63.35
C VAL A 875 -27.14 -29.14 62.29
N LEU A 876 -26.47 -30.20 61.87
CA LEU A 876 -25.58 -30.23 60.73
C LEU A 876 -26.23 -31.00 59.59
N ILE A 877 -26.31 -30.39 58.41
CA ILE A 877 -26.81 -31.05 57.20
C ILE A 877 -25.69 -31.12 56.19
N ARG A 878 -25.36 -32.34 55.74
CA ARG A 878 -24.32 -32.59 54.75
C ARG A 878 -24.62 -31.87 53.43
N CYS A 879 -23.61 -31.18 52.88
CA CYS A 879 -23.79 -30.34 51.69
C CYS A 879 -24.19 -31.14 50.44
N GLU A 880 -23.93 -32.45 50.41
CA GLU A 880 -24.26 -33.35 49.32
C GLU A 880 -25.79 -33.51 49.11
N ARG A 881 -26.61 -33.14 50.11
CA ARG A 881 -28.06 -33.30 50.08
C ARG A 881 -28.78 -31.99 50.45
N PRO A 882 -28.75 -30.96 49.59
CA PRO A 882 -29.42 -29.68 49.84
C PRO A 882 -30.95 -29.80 50.00
N ALA A 883 -31.56 -30.87 49.45
CA ALA A 883 -33.00 -31.12 49.62
C ALA A 883 -33.39 -31.38 51.09
N ASP A 884 -32.50 -32.03 51.86
CA ASP A 884 -32.77 -32.40 53.25
C ASP A 884 -32.82 -31.15 54.16
N LEU A 885 -32.06 -30.10 53.82
CA LEU A 885 -32.15 -28.80 54.47
C LEU A 885 -33.54 -28.18 54.31
N ARG A 886 -34.10 -28.18 53.09
CA ARG A 886 -35.45 -27.65 52.85
C ARG A 886 -36.51 -28.52 53.54
N GLN A 887 -36.36 -29.85 53.48
CA GLN A 887 -37.32 -30.80 54.01
C GLN A 887 -37.42 -30.79 55.54
N LEU A 888 -36.28 -30.71 56.23
CA LEU A 888 -36.22 -30.86 57.69
C LEU A 888 -36.18 -29.52 58.44
N ILE A 889 -35.50 -28.52 57.88
CA ILE A 889 -35.33 -27.20 58.51
C ILE A 889 -36.38 -26.20 58.01
N GLY A 890 -36.83 -26.32 56.75
CA GLY A 890 -37.78 -25.41 56.13
C GLY A 890 -37.16 -24.14 55.57
N ALA A 891 -35.83 -24.12 55.37
CA ALA A 891 -35.12 -23.00 54.75
C ALA A 891 -35.58 -22.83 53.29
N ARG A 892 -36.09 -21.64 52.95
CA ARG A 892 -36.58 -21.32 51.58
C ARG A 892 -35.48 -20.75 50.69
N ASP A 893 -34.56 -19.99 51.28
CA ASP A 893 -33.42 -19.42 50.57
C ASP A 893 -32.30 -20.44 50.41
N LEU A 894 -31.42 -20.23 49.42
CA LEU A 894 -30.24 -21.05 49.25
C LEU A 894 -29.26 -20.78 50.40
N PRO A 895 -28.72 -21.83 51.05
CA PRO A 895 -27.70 -21.66 52.09
C PRO A 895 -26.38 -21.16 51.49
N PRO A 896 -25.38 -20.78 52.32
CA PRO A 896 -24.05 -20.47 51.81
C PRO A 896 -23.48 -21.59 50.95
N TYR A 897 -22.88 -21.24 49.80
CA TYR A 897 -22.37 -22.23 48.86
C TYR A 897 -21.33 -23.12 49.55
N ALA A 898 -21.53 -24.43 49.54
CA ALA A 898 -20.62 -25.40 50.14
C ALA A 898 -20.23 -26.44 49.07
N ARG A 899 -18.94 -26.66 48.89
CA ARG A 899 -18.39 -27.58 47.89
C ARG A 899 -18.79 -29.02 48.23
N PRO A 900 -19.54 -29.71 47.35
CA PRO A 900 -19.91 -31.11 47.57
C PRO A 900 -18.66 -32.00 47.70
N ASN A 901 -18.72 -33.02 48.55
CA ASN A 901 -17.64 -33.98 48.77
C ASN A 901 -16.34 -33.38 49.34
N ALA A 902 -16.34 -32.14 49.84
CA ALA A 902 -15.19 -31.50 50.49
C ALA A 902 -15.32 -31.47 52.03
N GLY A 903 -16.04 -32.44 52.61
CA GLY A 903 -16.28 -32.50 54.06
C GLY A 903 -17.13 -31.33 54.58
N ARG A 904 -17.94 -30.68 53.76
CA ARG A 904 -18.73 -29.50 54.15
C ARG A 904 -20.11 -29.88 54.69
N ALA A 905 -20.59 -29.11 55.66
CA ALA A 905 -21.96 -29.16 56.15
C ALA A 905 -22.52 -27.76 56.42
N TRP A 906 -23.84 -27.66 56.44
CA TRP A 906 -24.54 -26.47 56.92
C TRP A 906 -24.94 -26.69 58.38
N SER A 907 -24.39 -25.87 59.28
CA SER A 907 -24.79 -25.78 60.67
C SER A 907 -25.98 -24.83 60.81
N VAL A 908 -26.99 -25.25 61.57
CA VAL A 908 -28.19 -24.48 61.89
C VAL A 908 -28.42 -24.57 63.39
N ILE A 909 -28.47 -23.42 64.05
CA ILE A 909 -28.71 -23.31 65.50
C ILE A 909 -30.03 -22.56 65.70
N GLY A 910 -31.03 -23.22 66.28
CA GLY A 910 -32.35 -22.63 66.51
C GLY A 910 -33.03 -22.12 65.23
N ALA A 911 -33.20 -20.80 65.14
CA ALA A 911 -33.81 -20.09 64.01
C ALA A 911 -32.80 -19.28 63.17
N GLU A 912 -31.50 -19.44 63.42
CA GLU A 912 -30.45 -18.75 62.69
C GLU A 912 -30.32 -19.24 61.24
N SER A 913 -29.79 -18.38 60.37
CA SER A 913 -29.49 -18.75 58.99
C SER A 913 -28.41 -19.84 58.94
N PRO A 914 -28.48 -20.78 57.98
CA PRO A 914 -27.48 -21.83 57.86
C PRO A 914 -26.08 -21.25 57.66
N ARG A 915 -25.10 -21.71 58.43
CA ARG A 915 -23.67 -21.35 58.31
C ARG A 915 -22.87 -22.52 57.75
N ARG A 916 -21.88 -22.24 56.90
CA ARG A 916 -21.00 -23.28 56.33
C ARG A 916 -19.93 -23.66 57.35
N VAL A 917 -19.81 -24.95 57.66
CA VAL A 917 -18.78 -25.51 58.55
C VAL A 917 -18.04 -26.67 57.90
N HIS A 918 -16.80 -26.90 58.32
CA HIS A 918 -15.95 -27.97 57.81
C HIS A 918 -15.83 -29.13 58.80
N LEU A 919 -16.26 -30.32 58.37
CA LEU A 919 -16.16 -31.59 59.10
C LEU A 919 -14.92 -32.35 58.62
N THR A 920 -13.77 -32.02 59.21
CA THR A 920 -12.45 -32.58 58.83
C THR A 920 -12.40 -34.11 58.92
N GLU A 921 -13.19 -34.68 59.82
CA GLU A 921 -13.30 -36.11 60.11
C GLU A 921 -13.99 -36.88 58.97
N LEU A 922 -14.74 -36.16 58.13
CA LEU A 922 -15.58 -36.69 57.07
C LEU A 922 -15.09 -36.30 55.67
N LEU A 923 -13.81 -35.95 55.55
CA LEU A 923 -13.16 -35.82 54.25
C LEU A 923 -13.10 -37.19 53.56
N PRO A 924 -13.30 -37.25 52.22
CA PRO A 924 -13.00 -38.46 51.46
C PRO A 924 -11.50 -38.78 51.61
N ARG A 925 -11.18 -40.05 51.87
CA ARG A 925 -9.80 -40.54 51.97
C ARG A 925 -9.17 -40.73 50.59
#